data_AF-A0A6G6BLT0-F1
#
_entry.id   AF-A0A6G6BLT0-F1
#
_cell.length_a   1.000
_cell.length_b   1.000
_cell.length_c   1.000
_cell.angle_alpha   90.00
_cell.angle_beta   90.00
_cell.angle_gamma   90.00
#
_symmetry.space_group_name_H-M   'P 1'
#
loop_
_entity.id
_entity.type
_entity.pdbx_description
1 polymer ?
#
loop_
_entity_poly.entity_id
_entity_poly.type
_entity_poly.pdbx_seq_one_letter_code
_entity_poly.pdbx_strand_id
1 'polypeptide(L)'
;MPDIVIKETIYLNDSRTIIIETGKLAKQADGSAIVRSGDTILLATVVVSKKFDFLPLTVDYREKYSAGGKIPGGFIKREGRPSDEEILTMRLVDRVLRPTFPEFFNKEIQIMISLLSYDKTVLPDGLAGLAASTALSVAGIPFNGPISEIRIIRLGGKFIINPSLDQLKESDIDLIIGGNMNSILMIEGEMKEVNENEFMEALIEAHKAIKPQIEAQIRLIKKDNESIRKEIFSFSYEKLYKLYKSFLDKKNRSNQEKTILNDFKNSFFKEKKEEFIEKNELFIDKSYEDIRKNIIRNLILKEGIRLDARNNKQIRPIYSQVDYLPGVHGSALFSRGETQSLSTVTLGSSLDANRIDNVIMENHEKFYLHYNFPPFSTGEIRPIRGVSRREVGHGNLAQRALKNVIPNNPYTIRVVSDILESNGSSSMATVCAASLALMDAGIPINHPVSGIAMGMFTEVNKKVIISDIMGEEDYFGDLDFKITGTKLGITACQMDVKKIHGLTYEILNEILIQSKEGRLFILKEMLNTLPKYRDRMKPNAPKIYTFNIPKDFIGSVIGTGGKVIQEIQSYTDTNILIEEKEDFGYIEIIGKDYEKIEKAVDRIKQITFVPELGKVYKAKVKSIKDFGAFVEIAKGVEGLLHISEIGWKRINNIEEELHIGDIINVKFMGIDEKNKKMKLSRKVLLPRPK
;
A
#
# COMPACT_ATOMS: atom_id res chain seq x y z
N MET A 1 -8.23 -28.59 -36.85
CA MET A 1 -6.96 -28.12 -37.47
C MET A 1 -5.83 -28.55 -36.55
N PRO A 2 -4.69 -29.06 -37.02
CA PRO A 2 -3.56 -29.33 -36.13
C PRO A 2 -3.18 -28.02 -35.44
N ASP A 3 -3.06 -28.06 -34.12
CA ASP A 3 -2.93 -26.88 -33.26
C ASP A 3 -1.58 -26.20 -33.50
N ILE A 4 -1.57 -25.19 -34.37
CA ILE A 4 -0.37 -24.37 -34.59
C ILE A 4 -0.14 -23.56 -33.32
N VAL A 5 0.82 -24.01 -32.51
CA VAL A 5 1.31 -23.23 -31.38
C VAL A 5 2.20 -22.13 -31.93
N ILE A 6 1.82 -20.88 -31.71
CA ILE A 6 2.60 -19.70 -32.12
C ILE A 6 3.29 -19.15 -30.88
N LYS A 7 4.57 -18.83 -31.00
CA LYS A 7 5.39 -18.34 -29.90
C LYS A 7 6.28 -17.19 -30.36
N GLU A 8 6.38 -16.17 -29.51
CA GLU A 8 7.31 -15.06 -29.64
C GLU A 8 8.15 -14.91 -28.38
N THR A 9 9.40 -14.48 -28.54
CA THR A 9 10.35 -14.26 -27.43
C THR A 9 10.74 -12.80 -27.38
N ILE A 10 10.69 -12.22 -26.18
CA ILE A 10 11.13 -10.87 -25.85
C ILE A 10 12.41 -11.01 -25.02
N TYR A 11 13.45 -10.27 -25.38
CA TYR A 11 14.71 -10.23 -24.65
C TYR A 11 14.77 -8.98 -23.78
N LEU A 12 15.10 -9.16 -22.50
CA LEU A 12 15.33 -8.07 -21.55
C LEU A 12 16.83 -7.71 -21.53
N ASN A 13 17.13 -6.49 -21.07
CA ASN A 13 18.50 -5.95 -21.05
C ASN A 13 19.46 -6.74 -20.14
N ASP A 14 18.94 -7.53 -19.21
CA ASP A 14 19.70 -8.33 -18.24
C ASP A 14 19.78 -9.82 -18.62
N SER A 15 19.62 -10.14 -19.90
CA SER A 15 19.62 -11.51 -20.46
C SER A 15 18.41 -12.37 -20.10
N ARG A 16 17.47 -11.91 -19.26
CA ARG A 16 16.21 -12.61 -19.05
C ARG A 16 15.33 -12.54 -20.29
N THR A 17 14.40 -13.49 -20.40
CA THR A 17 13.46 -13.53 -21.52
C THR A 17 12.02 -13.60 -21.03
N ILE A 18 11.11 -13.05 -21.82
CA ILE A 18 9.67 -13.22 -21.67
C ILE A 18 9.18 -13.93 -22.94
N ILE A 19 8.40 -14.98 -22.76
CA ILE A 19 7.85 -15.77 -23.85
C ILE A 19 6.34 -15.60 -23.84
N ILE A 20 5.78 -15.29 -25.00
CA ILE A 20 4.33 -15.27 -25.23
C ILE A 20 3.96 -16.42 -26.17
N GLU A 21 2.96 -17.20 -25.80
CA GLU A 21 2.51 -18.40 -26.53
C GLU A 21 0.98 -18.43 -26.65
N THR A 22 0.45 -18.87 -27.79
CA THR A 22 -0.99 -19.10 -27.99
C THR A 22 -1.25 -20.38 -28.82
N GLY A 23 -2.49 -20.85 -28.82
CA GLY A 23 -2.95 -22.03 -29.57
C GLY A 23 -2.92 -23.35 -28.79
N LYS A 24 -2.23 -23.41 -27.65
CA LYS A 24 -2.11 -24.65 -26.85
C LYS A 24 -3.21 -24.84 -25.80
N LEU A 25 -3.51 -23.82 -25.00
CA LEU A 25 -4.43 -23.90 -23.85
C LEU A 25 -5.70 -23.05 -24.06
N ALA A 26 -6.79 -23.45 -23.38
CA ALA A 26 -8.06 -22.71 -23.34
C ALA A 26 -8.66 -22.37 -24.72
N LYS A 27 -8.60 -23.32 -25.65
CA LYS A 27 -9.00 -23.16 -27.07
C LYS A 27 -10.48 -22.83 -27.32
N GLN A 28 -11.32 -22.93 -26.29
CA GLN A 28 -12.73 -22.53 -26.38
C GLN A 28 -12.95 -21.05 -26.07
N ALA A 29 -11.98 -20.37 -25.46
CA ALA A 29 -12.02 -18.92 -25.27
C ALA A 29 -11.89 -18.23 -26.64
N ASP A 30 -12.45 -17.02 -26.76
CA ASP A 30 -12.31 -16.23 -27.98
C ASP A 30 -10.82 -15.90 -28.23
N GLY A 31 -10.06 -15.69 -27.16
CA GLY A 31 -8.60 -15.63 -27.23
C GLY A 31 -7.95 -16.14 -25.94
N SER A 32 -6.77 -16.74 -26.09
CA SER A 32 -5.95 -17.19 -24.96
C SER A 32 -4.47 -16.93 -25.21
N ALA A 33 -3.73 -16.66 -24.14
CA ALA A 33 -2.29 -16.45 -24.18
C ALA A 33 -1.62 -16.96 -22.91
N ILE A 34 -0.46 -17.58 -23.07
CA ILE A 34 0.45 -17.92 -21.99
C ILE A 34 1.60 -16.92 -22.03
N VAL A 35 1.92 -16.33 -20.89
CA VAL A 35 3.12 -15.48 -20.71
C VAL A 35 4.03 -16.15 -19.70
N ARG A 36 5.30 -16.31 -20.05
CA ARG A 36 6.32 -16.94 -19.20
C ARG A 36 7.56 -16.09 -19.08
N SER A 37 8.06 -15.89 -17.86
CA SER A 37 9.41 -15.36 -17.60
C SER A 37 10.05 -16.15 -16.46
N GLY A 38 11.23 -16.72 -16.70
CA GLY A 38 11.74 -17.79 -15.82
C GLY A 38 10.72 -18.95 -15.75
N ASP A 39 10.45 -19.42 -14.54
CA ASP A 39 9.38 -20.39 -14.27
C ASP A 39 8.05 -19.74 -13.84
N THR A 40 7.96 -18.40 -13.80
CA THR A 40 6.69 -17.69 -13.60
C THR A 40 5.84 -17.77 -14.87
N ILE A 41 4.64 -18.36 -14.77
CA ILE A 41 3.72 -18.61 -15.90
C ILE A 41 2.33 -18.07 -15.58
N LEU A 42 1.83 -17.20 -16.46
CA LEU A 42 0.45 -16.72 -16.47
C LEU A 42 -0.33 -17.30 -17.65
N LEU A 43 -1.58 -17.66 -17.42
CA LEU A 43 -2.57 -17.92 -18.47
C LEU A 43 -3.62 -16.82 -18.45
N ALA A 44 -3.75 -16.09 -19.55
CA ALA A 44 -4.85 -15.16 -19.78
C ALA A 44 -5.84 -15.74 -20.80
N THR A 45 -7.12 -15.53 -20.54
CA THR A 45 -8.23 -15.92 -21.42
C THR A 45 -9.22 -14.79 -21.54
N VAL A 46 -9.82 -14.66 -22.72
CA VAL A 46 -10.81 -13.65 -23.04
C VAL A 46 -12.06 -14.32 -23.60
N VAL A 47 -13.21 -13.93 -23.06
CA VAL A 47 -14.52 -14.31 -23.59
C VAL A 47 -15.36 -13.06 -23.79
N VAL A 48 -16.03 -12.98 -24.93
CA VAL A 48 -16.92 -11.88 -25.31
C VAL A 48 -18.35 -12.37 -25.39
N SER A 49 -19.26 -11.64 -24.76
CA SER A 49 -20.68 -11.95 -24.85
C SER A 49 -21.20 -11.83 -26.28
N LYS A 50 -22.09 -12.75 -26.65
CA LYS A 50 -22.84 -12.69 -27.91
C LYS A 50 -23.99 -11.68 -27.86
N LYS A 51 -24.41 -11.25 -26.67
CA LYS A 51 -25.49 -10.27 -26.47
C LYS A 51 -24.94 -8.85 -26.48
N PHE A 52 -25.69 -7.92 -27.05
CA PHE A 52 -25.43 -6.49 -26.90
C PHE A 52 -25.99 -6.04 -25.55
N ASP A 53 -25.15 -5.44 -24.74
CA ASP A 53 -25.50 -4.89 -23.43
C ASP A 53 -24.72 -3.57 -23.24
N PHE A 54 -24.72 -2.98 -22.04
CA PHE A 54 -23.74 -1.99 -21.63
C PHE A 54 -22.29 -2.54 -21.79
N LEU A 55 -21.23 -1.73 -21.64
CA LEU A 55 -19.84 -2.22 -21.66
C LEU A 55 -19.35 -2.58 -20.24
N PRO A 56 -19.59 -3.79 -19.70
CA PRO A 56 -18.83 -4.28 -18.56
C PRO A 56 -17.58 -4.99 -19.07
N LEU A 57 -16.43 -4.33 -18.92
CA LEU A 57 -15.13 -5.01 -18.86
C LEU A 57 -14.97 -5.56 -17.43
N THR A 58 -14.81 -6.87 -17.33
CA THR A 58 -14.51 -7.56 -16.08
C THR A 58 -13.15 -8.21 -16.17
N VAL A 59 -12.23 -7.82 -15.29
CA VAL A 59 -10.94 -8.46 -15.12
C VAL A 59 -10.93 -9.25 -13.81
N ASP A 60 -10.50 -10.52 -13.88
CA ASP A 60 -10.28 -11.39 -12.71
C ASP A 60 -8.87 -11.98 -12.80
N TYR A 61 -8.03 -11.72 -11.80
CA TYR A 61 -6.68 -12.26 -11.65
C TYR A 61 -6.65 -13.16 -10.43
N ARG A 62 -6.13 -14.39 -10.57
CA ARG A 62 -6.12 -15.41 -9.51
C ARG A 62 -4.77 -16.07 -9.32
N GLU A 63 -4.35 -16.17 -8.07
CA GLU A 63 -3.18 -16.88 -7.62
C GLU A 63 -3.58 -18.24 -7.04
N LYS A 64 -3.34 -19.30 -7.80
CA LYS A 64 -3.59 -20.66 -7.31
C LYS A 64 -2.46 -21.06 -6.38
N TYR A 65 -2.75 -21.55 -5.17
CA TYR A 65 -1.69 -21.97 -4.24
C TYR A 65 -0.82 -23.09 -4.82
N SER A 66 -1.40 -23.90 -5.70
CA SER A 66 -0.67 -24.91 -6.47
C SER A 66 0.45 -24.32 -7.33
N ALA A 67 0.36 -23.05 -7.76
CA ALA A 67 1.39 -22.39 -8.56
C ALA A 67 2.71 -22.23 -7.81
N GLY A 68 2.65 -22.11 -6.48
CA GLY A 68 3.80 -22.12 -5.58
C GLY A 68 4.02 -23.46 -4.87
N GLY A 69 3.29 -24.52 -5.24
CA GLY A 69 3.35 -25.82 -4.55
C GLY A 69 2.85 -25.81 -3.11
N LYS A 70 1.95 -24.87 -2.76
CA LYS A 70 1.43 -24.68 -1.39
C LYS A 70 0.00 -25.18 -1.25
N ILE A 71 -0.40 -25.48 -0.01
CA ILE A 71 -1.80 -25.70 0.39
C ILE A 71 -2.26 -24.43 1.14
N PRO A 72 -3.46 -23.88 0.87
CA PRO A 72 -3.95 -22.69 1.57
C PRO A 72 -3.93 -22.82 3.12
N GLY A 73 -3.49 -21.76 3.81
CA GLY A 73 -3.37 -21.75 5.26
C GLY A 73 -4.70 -21.76 6.02
N GLY A 74 -5.78 -21.27 5.40
CA GLY A 74 -7.11 -21.17 6.03
C GLY A 74 -7.72 -22.49 6.51
N PHE A 75 -8.81 -22.41 7.29
CA PHE A 75 -9.57 -23.59 7.74
C PHE A 75 -10.07 -24.42 6.56
N ILE A 76 -10.55 -23.76 5.51
CA ILE A 76 -10.95 -24.39 4.25
C ILE A 76 -9.71 -24.43 3.36
N LYS A 77 -9.27 -25.64 2.98
CA LYS A 77 -8.08 -25.89 2.14
C LYS A 77 -8.36 -25.68 0.65
N ARG A 78 -8.92 -24.51 0.31
CA ARG A 78 -9.31 -24.09 -1.04
C ARG A 78 -9.19 -22.57 -1.16
N GLU A 79 -8.86 -22.09 -2.35
CA GLU A 79 -8.88 -20.67 -2.69
C GLU A 79 -10.27 -20.07 -2.44
N GLY A 80 -10.31 -18.95 -1.71
CA GLY A 80 -11.53 -18.29 -1.26
C GLY A 80 -11.80 -16.96 -1.98
N ARG A 81 -12.20 -15.96 -1.19
CA ARG A 81 -12.32 -14.58 -1.69
C ARG A 81 -10.95 -14.10 -2.21
N PRO A 82 -10.91 -13.25 -3.25
CA PRO A 82 -9.64 -12.73 -3.71
C PRO A 82 -8.93 -11.92 -2.62
N SER A 83 -7.60 -12.02 -2.59
CA SER A 83 -6.74 -11.22 -1.72
C SER A 83 -6.65 -9.77 -2.20
N ASP A 84 -6.14 -8.89 -1.35
CA ASP A 84 -5.94 -7.48 -1.73
C ASP A 84 -4.95 -7.36 -2.91
N GLU A 85 -3.87 -8.13 -2.92
CA GLU A 85 -2.90 -8.23 -4.02
C GLU A 85 -3.57 -8.65 -5.35
N GLU A 86 -4.46 -9.66 -5.31
CA GLU A 86 -5.21 -10.10 -6.48
C GLU A 86 -6.15 -9.01 -7.00
N ILE A 87 -6.87 -8.33 -6.09
CA ILE A 87 -7.76 -7.20 -6.41
C ILE A 87 -6.97 -6.05 -7.02
N LEU A 88 -5.80 -5.70 -6.47
CA LEU A 88 -4.93 -4.64 -6.97
C LEU A 88 -4.45 -4.98 -8.39
N THR A 89 -4.02 -6.21 -8.63
CA THR A 89 -3.61 -6.68 -9.96
C THR A 89 -4.76 -6.61 -10.97
N MET A 90 -5.98 -7.03 -10.58
CA MET A 90 -7.17 -6.86 -11.43
C MET A 90 -7.38 -5.39 -11.82
N ARG A 91 -7.18 -4.47 -10.88
CA ARG A 91 -7.37 -3.03 -11.12
C ARG A 91 -6.30 -2.44 -12.02
N LEU A 92 -5.04 -2.85 -11.88
CA LEU A 92 -3.95 -2.39 -12.74
C LEU A 92 -4.27 -2.71 -14.21
N VAL A 93 -4.58 -3.98 -14.47
CA VAL A 93 -4.94 -4.47 -15.81
C VAL A 93 -6.22 -3.81 -16.35
N ASP A 94 -7.25 -3.64 -15.52
CA ASP A 94 -8.48 -2.96 -15.92
C ASP A 94 -8.23 -1.50 -16.33
N ARG A 95 -7.45 -0.76 -15.53
CA ARG A 95 -7.17 0.67 -15.73
C ARG A 95 -6.38 0.91 -17.02
N VAL A 96 -5.43 0.05 -17.38
CA VAL A 96 -4.68 0.18 -18.63
C VAL A 96 -5.49 -0.24 -19.87
N LEU A 97 -6.39 -1.23 -19.75
CA LEU A 97 -7.16 -1.76 -20.89
C LEU A 97 -8.44 -0.99 -21.19
N ARG A 98 -9.19 -0.59 -20.18
CA ARG A 98 -10.50 0.08 -20.32
C ARG A 98 -10.50 1.27 -21.31
N PRO A 99 -9.53 2.21 -21.29
CA PRO A 99 -9.52 3.34 -22.22
C PRO A 99 -9.19 2.95 -23.67
N THR A 100 -8.74 1.71 -23.92
CA THR A 100 -8.39 1.25 -25.27
C THR A 100 -9.60 0.79 -26.07
N PHE A 101 -10.71 0.46 -25.41
CA PHE A 101 -11.93 0.01 -26.10
C PHE A 101 -12.65 1.20 -26.76
N PRO A 102 -13.14 1.04 -27.99
CA PRO A 102 -13.90 2.10 -28.64
C PRO A 102 -15.22 2.36 -27.92
N GLU A 103 -15.65 3.63 -27.85
CA GLU A 103 -16.91 4.02 -27.17
C GLU A 103 -18.16 3.32 -27.73
N PHE A 104 -18.11 2.81 -28.96
CA PHE A 104 -19.21 2.06 -29.58
C PHE A 104 -19.20 0.56 -29.27
N PHE A 105 -18.19 0.04 -28.58
CA PHE A 105 -18.10 -1.38 -28.27
C PHE A 105 -19.03 -1.71 -27.10
N ASN A 106 -20.20 -2.28 -27.41
CA ASN A 106 -21.27 -2.56 -26.45
C ASN A 106 -21.46 -4.07 -26.24
N LYS A 107 -20.38 -4.75 -25.87
CA LYS A 107 -20.39 -6.17 -25.52
C LYS A 107 -19.61 -6.38 -24.24
N GLU A 108 -20.15 -7.20 -23.35
CA GLU A 108 -19.46 -7.64 -22.15
C GLU A 108 -18.19 -8.43 -22.51
N ILE A 109 -17.09 -8.10 -21.84
CA ILE A 109 -15.79 -8.76 -21.98
C ILE A 109 -15.38 -9.27 -20.61
N GLN A 110 -15.09 -10.57 -20.54
CA GLN A 110 -14.49 -11.18 -19.37
C GLN A 110 -13.05 -11.57 -19.68
N ILE A 111 -12.11 -11.05 -18.89
CA ILE A 111 -10.70 -11.39 -18.93
C ILE A 111 -10.37 -12.13 -17.64
N MET A 112 -9.94 -13.40 -17.77
CA MET A 112 -9.47 -14.19 -16.64
C MET A 112 -7.98 -14.46 -16.78
N ILE A 113 -7.21 -14.13 -15.74
CA ILE A 113 -5.77 -14.31 -15.65
C ILE A 113 -5.49 -15.24 -14.46
N SER A 114 -4.74 -16.32 -14.69
CA SER A 114 -4.36 -17.27 -13.64
C SER A 114 -2.85 -17.41 -13.57
N LEU A 115 -2.30 -17.26 -12.37
CA LEU A 115 -0.94 -17.70 -12.05
C LEU A 115 -0.93 -19.23 -12.00
N LEU A 116 -0.20 -19.83 -12.94
CA LEU A 116 -0.08 -21.29 -13.07
C LEU A 116 1.18 -21.83 -12.42
N SER A 117 2.26 -21.06 -12.46
CA SER A 117 3.53 -21.40 -11.82
C SER A 117 4.22 -20.10 -11.39
N TYR A 118 4.87 -20.12 -10.23
CA TYR A 118 5.57 -18.97 -9.69
C TYR A 118 7.04 -19.32 -9.43
N ASP A 119 7.93 -18.52 -10.02
CA ASP A 119 9.34 -18.48 -9.72
C ASP A 119 9.65 -17.26 -8.86
N LYS A 120 10.45 -17.44 -7.81
CA LYS A 120 10.87 -16.36 -6.91
C LYS A 120 11.66 -15.25 -7.62
N THR A 121 12.14 -15.51 -8.84
CA THR A 121 12.94 -14.56 -9.62
C THR A 121 12.13 -13.44 -10.30
N VAL A 122 10.83 -13.64 -10.57
CA VAL A 122 10.00 -12.67 -11.31
C VAL A 122 8.60 -12.55 -10.72
N LEU A 123 8.23 -11.33 -10.32
CA LEU A 123 6.87 -11.02 -9.89
C LEU A 123 5.86 -11.10 -11.06
N PRO A 124 4.68 -11.73 -10.86
CA PRO A 124 3.73 -11.97 -11.93
C PRO A 124 2.86 -10.76 -12.31
N ASP A 125 2.65 -9.82 -11.39
CA ASP A 125 1.81 -8.64 -11.61
C ASP A 125 2.27 -7.81 -12.82
N GLY A 126 3.58 -7.55 -12.93
CA GLY A 126 4.20 -6.88 -14.07
C GLY A 126 4.17 -7.67 -15.39
N LEU A 127 3.51 -8.83 -15.44
CA LEU A 127 3.26 -9.60 -16.66
C LEU A 127 1.75 -9.74 -16.96
N ALA A 128 0.88 -9.37 -16.02
CA ALA A 128 -0.56 -9.58 -16.13
C ALA A 128 -1.19 -8.76 -17.26
N GLY A 129 -0.83 -7.48 -17.37
CA GLY A 129 -1.30 -6.61 -18.46
C GLY A 129 -0.85 -7.10 -19.84
N LEU A 130 0.40 -7.58 -19.97
CA LEU A 130 0.92 -8.21 -21.19
C LEU A 130 0.10 -9.45 -21.58
N ALA A 131 -0.18 -10.33 -20.61
CA ALA A 131 -0.95 -11.54 -20.84
C ALA A 131 -2.38 -11.23 -21.31
N ALA A 132 -3.06 -10.31 -20.63
CA ALA A 132 -4.41 -9.88 -20.98
C ALA A 132 -4.47 -9.23 -22.37
N SER A 133 -3.55 -8.32 -22.68
CA SER A 133 -3.47 -7.66 -23.99
C SER A 133 -3.17 -8.66 -25.11
N THR A 134 -2.33 -9.65 -24.86
CA THR A 134 -2.03 -10.71 -25.83
C THR A 134 -3.26 -11.57 -26.11
N ALA A 135 -3.99 -11.99 -25.06
CA ALA A 135 -5.21 -12.78 -25.23
C ALA A 135 -6.33 -11.99 -25.95
N LEU A 136 -6.51 -10.70 -25.64
CA LEU A 136 -7.42 -9.80 -26.35
C LEU A 136 -7.07 -9.67 -27.83
N SER A 137 -5.78 -9.54 -28.10
CA SER A 137 -5.25 -9.45 -29.45
C SER A 137 -5.50 -10.71 -30.27
N VAL A 138 -5.28 -11.88 -29.68
CA VAL A 138 -5.57 -13.19 -30.28
C VAL A 138 -7.06 -13.34 -30.55
N ALA A 139 -7.92 -12.84 -29.65
CA ALA A 139 -9.38 -12.86 -29.83
C ALA A 139 -9.87 -12.01 -31.02
N GLY A 140 -9.02 -11.16 -31.60
CA GLY A 140 -9.38 -10.32 -32.75
C GLY A 140 -10.41 -9.23 -32.43
N ILE A 141 -10.60 -8.92 -31.14
CA ILE A 141 -11.59 -7.93 -30.68
C ILE A 141 -11.15 -6.53 -31.11
N PRO A 142 -12.07 -5.63 -31.51
CA PRO A 142 -11.76 -4.22 -31.72
C PRO A 142 -11.35 -3.53 -30.42
N PHE A 143 -10.04 -3.33 -30.23
CA PHE A 143 -9.49 -2.42 -29.22
C PHE A 143 -8.26 -1.70 -29.80
N ASN A 144 -7.95 -0.53 -29.24
CA ASN A 144 -6.86 0.34 -29.67
C ASN A 144 -5.53 0.00 -28.97
N GLY A 145 -5.19 -1.28 -28.91
CA GLY A 145 -3.89 -1.76 -28.45
C GLY A 145 -3.03 -2.37 -29.58
N PRO A 146 -2.06 -3.24 -29.28
CA PRO A 146 -1.80 -3.84 -27.97
C PRO A 146 -1.22 -2.86 -26.95
N ILE A 147 -1.37 -3.19 -25.67
CA ILE A 147 -0.69 -2.53 -24.55
C ILE A 147 0.27 -3.51 -23.89
N SER A 148 1.16 -2.99 -23.05
CA SER A 148 1.87 -3.80 -22.08
C SER A 148 1.96 -3.12 -20.73
N GLU A 149 2.22 -3.91 -19.71
CA GLU A 149 2.43 -3.48 -18.33
C GLU A 149 3.73 -4.10 -17.84
N ILE A 150 4.51 -3.35 -17.07
CA ILE A 150 5.77 -3.80 -16.46
C ILE A 150 5.89 -3.22 -15.05
N ARG A 151 6.62 -3.92 -14.18
CA ARG A 151 7.09 -3.38 -12.89
C ARG A 151 8.53 -2.90 -13.06
N ILE A 152 8.86 -1.71 -12.56
CA ILE A 152 10.22 -1.17 -12.54
C ILE A 152 10.58 -0.80 -11.11
N ILE A 153 11.77 -1.22 -10.68
CA ILE A 153 12.35 -0.78 -9.42
C ILE A 153 13.68 -0.09 -9.63
N ARG A 154 14.14 0.65 -8.63
CA ARG A 154 15.53 1.11 -8.55
C ARG A 154 16.23 0.48 -7.35
N LEU A 155 17.37 -0.15 -7.62
CA LEU A 155 18.21 -0.82 -6.62
C LEU A 155 19.67 -0.42 -6.86
N GLY A 156 20.32 0.17 -5.84
CA GLY A 156 21.71 0.63 -5.96
C GLY A 156 21.93 1.62 -7.12
N GLY A 157 20.94 2.48 -7.41
CA GLY A 157 20.99 3.45 -8.51
C GLY A 157 20.70 2.89 -9.90
N LYS A 158 20.41 1.59 -10.05
CA LYS A 158 20.09 0.95 -11.33
C LYS A 158 18.63 0.58 -11.42
N PHE A 159 18.03 0.79 -12.60
CA PHE A 159 16.67 0.35 -12.87
C PHE A 159 16.63 -1.14 -13.24
N ILE A 160 15.68 -1.87 -12.66
CA ILE A 160 15.44 -3.29 -12.94
C ILE A 160 13.99 -3.46 -13.36
N ILE A 161 13.76 -4.09 -14.50
CA ILE A 161 12.43 -4.39 -15.04
C ILE A 161 11.97 -5.76 -14.56
N ASN A 162 10.73 -5.89 -14.10
CA ASN A 162 10.10 -7.11 -13.60
C ASN A 162 11.00 -7.83 -12.56
N PRO A 163 11.28 -7.20 -11.42
CA PRO A 163 12.24 -7.70 -10.42
C PRO A 163 11.72 -8.94 -9.66
N SER A 164 12.60 -9.53 -8.86
CA SER A 164 12.24 -10.50 -7.83
C SER A 164 11.64 -9.83 -6.59
N LEU A 165 10.98 -10.63 -5.74
CA LEU A 165 10.44 -10.14 -4.47
C LEU A 165 11.55 -9.63 -3.53
N ASP A 166 12.73 -10.24 -3.53
CA ASP A 166 13.83 -9.83 -2.66
C ASP A 166 14.47 -8.51 -3.13
N GLN A 167 14.61 -8.33 -4.44
CA GLN A 167 15.06 -7.05 -5.01
C GLN A 167 14.07 -5.92 -4.72
N LEU A 168 12.76 -6.22 -4.74
CA LEU A 168 11.71 -5.25 -4.43
C LEU A 168 11.85 -4.68 -3.00
N LYS A 169 12.12 -5.53 -1.99
CA LYS A 169 12.24 -5.11 -0.58
C LYS A 169 13.33 -4.06 -0.34
N GLU A 170 14.41 -4.13 -1.11
CA GLU A 170 15.56 -3.25 -0.97
C GLU A 170 15.45 -1.98 -1.83
N SER A 171 14.47 -1.91 -2.74
CA SER A 171 14.32 -0.81 -3.69
C SER A 171 13.87 0.51 -3.04
N ASP A 172 14.19 1.63 -3.69
CA ASP A 172 13.73 2.98 -3.30
C ASP A 172 12.68 3.56 -4.23
N ILE A 173 12.55 3.00 -5.44
CA ILE A 173 11.45 3.23 -6.38
C ILE A 173 10.81 1.87 -6.66
N ASP A 174 9.49 1.82 -6.63
CA ASP A 174 8.68 0.69 -7.06
C ASP A 174 7.45 1.16 -7.84
N LEU A 175 7.42 0.97 -9.15
CA LEU A 175 6.35 1.43 -10.03
C LEU A 175 5.87 0.30 -10.93
N ILE A 176 4.56 0.17 -11.09
CA ILE A 176 3.92 -0.53 -12.20
C ILE A 176 3.45 0.50 -13.22
N ILE A 177 3.83 0.29 -14.47
CA ILE A 177 3.59 1.22 -15.57
C ILE A 177 2.99 0.45 -16.74
N GLY A 178 1.82 0.92 -17.19
CA GLY A 178 1.10 0.42 -18.34
C GLY A 178 1.10 1.42 -19.48
N GLY A 179 1.33 0.97 -20.71
CA GLY A 179 1.42 1.85 -21.88
C GLY A 179 1.21 1.16 -23.21
N ASN A 180 1.06 1.97 -24.25
CA ASN A 180 1.07 1.55 -25.65
C ASN A 180 2.41 1.92 -26.31
N MET A 181 2.53 1.74 -27.62
CA MET A 181 3.79 2.01 -28.36
C MET A 181 4.25 3.47 -28.26
N ASN A 182 3.31 4.39 -28.06
CA ASN A 182 3.53 5.82 -28.20
C ASN A 182 3.51 6.55 -26.86
N SER A 183 2.87 5.98 -25.83
CA SER A 183 2.52 6.72 -24.63
C SER A 183 2.24 5.84 -23.41
N ILE A 184 2.43 6.44 -22.23
CA ILE A 184 2.06 5.87 -20.94
C ILE A 184 0.57 6.13 -20.70
N LEU A 185 -0.15 5.09 -20.27
CA LEU A 185 -1.59 5.12 -20.02
C LEU A 185 -1.91 5.02 -18.52
N MET A 186 -1.11 4.26 -17.76
CA MET A 186 -1.36 3.99 -16.36
C MET A 186 -0.03 3.96 -15.60
N ILE A 187 -0.02 4.55 -14.40
CA ILE A 187 1.08 4.43 -13.44
C ILE A 187 0.46 4.09 -12.07
N GLU A 188 1.10 3.23 -11.31
CA GLU A 188 0.83 3.04 -9.90
C GLU A 188 2.12 2.66 -9.18
N GLY A 189 2.41 3.25 -8.03
CA GLY A 189 3.58 2.83 -7.28
C GLY A 189 3.92 3.67 -6.06
N GLU A 190 5.04 3.32 -5.45
CA GLU A 190 5.56 3.87 -4.22
C GLU A 190 7.06 4.14 -4.28
N MET A 191 7.52 5.05 -3.43
CA MET A 191 8.88 5.55 -3.43
C MET A 191 9.32 5.93 -2.02
N LYS A 192 10.62 5.97 -1.79
CA LYS A 192 11.25 6.46 -0.55
C LYS A 192 11.70 7.92 -0.73
N GLU A 193 10.74 8.84 -0.81
CA GLU A 193 10.96 10.30 -0.95
C GLU A 193 11.82 10.68 -2.17
N VAL A 194 11.46 10.16 -3.34
CA VAL A 194 12.22 10.32 -4.60
C VAL A 194 11.88 11.63 -5.29
N ASN A 195 12.86 12.29 -5.91
CA ASN A 195 12.62 13.56 -6.58
C ASN A 195 11.91 13.40 -7.95
N GLU A 196 11.32 14.49 -8.45
CA GLU A 196 10.54 14.47 -9.69
C GLU A 196 11.36 14.07 -10.94
N ASN A 197 12.65 14.39 -11.00
CA ASN A 197 13.51 14.06 -12.15
C ASN A 197 13.82 12.56 -12.21
N GLU A 198 14.19 11.97 -11.06
CA GLU A 198 14.43 10.54 -10.93
C GLU A 198 13.17 9.72 -11.22
N PHE A 199 12.01 10.23 -10.80
CA PHE A 199 10.72 9.65 -11.17
C PHE A 199 10.52 9.66 -12.69
N MET A 200 10.78 10.77 -13.36
CA MET A 200 10.69 10.87 -14.82
C MET A 200 11.65 9.92 -15.56
N GLU A 201 12.87 9.76 -15.06
CA GLU A 201 13.85 8.79 -15.60
C GLU A 201 13.29 7.36 -15.55
N ALA A 202 12.66 6.97 -14.43
CA ALA A 202 12.02 5.67 -14.29
C ALA A 202 10.88 5.48 -15.31
N LEU A 203 10.04 6.51 -15.54
CA LEU A 203 8.96 6.44 -16.53
C LEU A 203 9.48 6.24 -17.95
N ILE A 204 10.55 6.95 -18.31
CA ILE A 204 11.17 6.85 -19.63
C ILE A 204 11.74 5.44 -19.85
N GLU A 205 12.45 4.90 -18.85
CA GLU A 205 13.07 3.58 -18.93
C GLU A 205 12.02 2.46 -19.00
N ALA A 206 10.96 2.58 -18.20
CA ALA A 206 9.81 1.68 -18.27
C ALA A 206 9.16 1.67 -19.65
N HIS A 207 8.90 2.84 -20.24
CA HIS A 207 8.27 2.93 -21.55
C HIS A 207 9.15 2.35 -22.66
N LYS A 208 10.49 2.49 -22.58
CA LYS A 208 11.40 1.78 -23.49
C LYS A 208 11.26 0.26 -23.38
N ALA A 209 11.12 -0.28 -22.17
CA ALA A 209 10.96 -1.71 -21.93
C ALA A 209 9.59 -2.27 -22.38
N ILE A 210 8.55 -1.44 -22.39
CA ILE A 210 7.20 -1.79 -22.87
C ILE A 210 7.18 -2.03 -24.39
N LYS A 211 7.90 -1.20 -25.18
CA LYS A 211 7.83 -1.22 -26.65
C LYS A 211 8.15 -2.60 -27.27
N PRO A 212 9.26 -3.30 -26.91
CA PRO A 212 9.53 -4.64 -27.43
C PRO A 212 8.44 -5.67 -27.12
N GLN A 213 7.72 -5.53 -26.00
CA GLN A 213 6.64 -6.43 -25.62
C GLN A 213 5.40 -6.23 -26.52
N ILE A 214 5.12 -4.98 -26.91
CA ILE A 214 4.06 -4.63 -27.86
C ILE A 214 4.41 -5.15 -29.26
N GLU A 215 5.65 -4.96 -29.70
CA GLU A 215 6.11 -5.47 -31.00
C GLU A 215 6.01 -7.00 -31.09
N ALA A 216 6.35 -7.72 -30.01
CA ALA A 216 6.18 -9.16 -29.94
C ALA A 216 4.71 -9.58 -30.06
N GLN A 217 3.79 -8.88 -29.39
CA GLN A 217 2.36 -9.11 -29.58
C GLN A 217 1.96 -8.93 -31.05
N ILE A 218 2.37 -7.84 -31.70
CA ILE A 218 2.06 -7.56 -33.10
C ILE A 218 2.58 -8.68 -34.02
N ARG A 219 3.80 -9.17 -33.80
CA ARG A 219 4.37 -10.30 -34.57
C ARG A 219 3.62 -11.60 -34.34
N LEU A 220 3.14 -11.85 -33.12
CA LEU A 220 2.35 -13.03 -32.77
C LEU A 220 1.02 -13.08 -33.53
N ILE A 221 0.36 -11.93 -33.75
CA ILE A 221 -0.98 -11.82 -34.34
C ILE A 221 -0.92 -11.64 -35.88
N LYS A 222 -0.03 -12.33 -36.61
CA LYS A 222 0.05 -12.25 -38.09
C LYS A 222 -1.36 -12.10 -38.73
N LYS A 223 -1.68 -10.91 -39.23
CA LYS A 223 -3.04 -10.56 -39.67
C LYS A 223 -3.24 -10.82 -41.16
N ASP A 224 -4.25 -11.63 -41.45
CA ASP A 224 -4.98 -11.70 -42.73
C ASP A 224 -6.30 -10.89 -42.68
N ASN A 225 -6.44 -9.98 -41.71
CA ASN A 225 -7.71 -9.31 -41.37
C ASN A 225 -7.80 -7.83 -41.81
N GLU A 226 -6.95 -7.38 -42.73
CA GLU A 226 -7.03 -6.01 -43.28
C GLU A 226 -8.19 -5.81 -44.25
N SER A 227 -8.68 -6.85 -44.95
CA SER A 227 -9.77 -6.69 -45.93
C SER A 227 -11.14 -6.49 -45.25
N ILE A 228 -11.43 -7.21 -44.16
CA ILE A 228 -12.72 -7.17 -43.45
C ILE A 228 -12.97 -5.81 -42.78
N ARG A 229 -11.91 -5.11 -42.32
CA ARG A 229 -12.05 -3.77 -41.72
C ARG A 229 -12.42 -2.69 -42.74
N LYS A 230 -11.97 -2.80 -44.00
CA LYS A 230 -12.32 -1.84 -45.07
C LYS A 230 -13.77 -2.02 -45.55
N GLU A 231 -14.29 -3.25 -45.57
CA GLU A 231 -15.67 -3.53 -46.00
C GLU A 231 -16.74 -3.07 -44.99
N ILE A 232 -16.49 -3.18 -43.69
CA ILE A 232 -17.46 -2.72 -42.66
C ILE A 232 -17.48 -1.19 -42.54
N PHE A 233 -16.34 -0.53 -42.75
CA PHE A 233 -16.24 0.93 -42.68
C PHE A 233 -16.92 1.62 -43.87
N SER A 234 -16.84 1.04 -45.07
CA SER A 234 -17.50 1.60 -46.26
C SER A 234 -19.02 1.42 -46.26
N PHE A 235 -19.54 0.35 -45.62
CA PHE A 235 -20.97 0.08 -45.60
C PHE A 235 -21.76 0.95 -44.60
N SER A 236 -21.11 1.41 -43.53
CA SER A 236 -21.78 2.02 -42.36
C SER A 236 -21.74 3.55 -42.34
N TYR A 237 -20.72 4.17 -42.94
CA TYR A 237 -20.42 5.60 -42.74
C TYR A 237 -21.30 6.55 -43.58
N GLU A 238 -21.61 6.21 -44.83
CA GLU A 238 -22.38 7.11 -45.72
C GLU A 238 -23.84 7.29 -45.31
N LYS A 239 -24.48 6.27 -44.71
CA LYS A 239 -25.88 6.34 -44.27
C LYS A 239 -26.07 7.17 -42.99
N LEU A 240 -25.08 7.18 -42.10
CA LEU A 240 -25.11 7.94 -40.85
C LEU A 240 -24.75 9.43 -41.05
N TYR A 241 -23.84 9.72 -41.98
CA TYR A 241 -23.40 11.09 -42.26
C TYR A 241 -24.50 12.00 -42.85
N LYS A 242 -25.48 11.43 -43.57
CA LYS A 242 -26.63 12.17 -44.12
C LYS A 242 -27.71 12.49 -43.08
N LEU A 243 -27.73 11.83 -41.93
CA LEU A 243 -28.75 12.04 -40.89
C LEU A 243 -28.44 13.25 -39.98
N TYR A 244 -27.17 13.62 -39.83
CA TYR A 244 -26.69 14.59 -38.81
C TYR A 244 -26.59 16.05 -39.29
N LYS A 245 -27.13 16.40 -40.46
CA LYS A 245 -26.95 17.71 -41.09
C LYS A 245 -28.17 18.63 -40.96
N SER A 246 -28.55 19.01 -39.73
CA SER A 246 -29.39 20.20 -39.50
C SER A 246 -29.02 20.89 -38.16
N PHE A 247 -28.75 22.20 -38.24
CA PHE A 247 -27.99 23.07 -37.33
C PHE A 247 -28.83 23.74 -36.19
N LEU A 248 -28.23 24.07 -35.02
CA LEU A 248 -27.98 25.43 -34.42
C LEU A 248 -27.77 25.54 -32.87
N ASP A 249 -27.10 26.65 -32.48
CA ASP A 249 -26.41 27.12 -31.22
C ASP A 249 -27.28 27.38 -29.95
N LYS A 250 -26.86 27.42 -28.66
CA LYS A 250 -25.64 27.70 -27.83
C LYS A 250 -25.61 29.12 -27.20
N LYS A 251 -26.21 29.34 -26.00
CA LYS A 251 -25.51 30.05 -24.87
C LYS A 251 -26.21 30.33 -23.52
N ASN A 252 -27.53 30.33 -23.31
CA ASN A 252 -28.10 30.88 -22.04
C ASN A 252 -28.75 29.89 -21.04
N ARG A 253 -28.29 28.63 -20.92
CA ARG A 253 -29.12 27.50 -20.44
C ARG A 253 -28.86 26.94 -19.02
N SER A 254 -27.76 27.31 -18.35
CA SER A 254 -27.18 26.51 -17.25
C SER A 254 -27.90 26.48 -15.89
N ASN A 255 -28.70 27.49 -15.49
CA ASN A 255 -29.41 27.47 -14.19
C ASN A 255 -30.93 27.22 -14.30
N GLN A 256 -31.47 27.23 -15.52
CA GLN A 256 -32.81 26.70 -15.82
C GLN A 256 -32.75 25.19 -16.18
N GLU A 257 -31.56 24.61 -16.36
CA GLU A 257 -31.32 23.28 -16.95
C GLU A 257 -31.89 22.09 -16.17
N LYS A 258 -31.86 22.11 -14.83
CA LYS A 258 -32.45 21.05 -13.99
C LYS A 258 -33.99 21.06 -14.02
N THR A 259 -34.58 22.25 -14.08
CA THR A 259 -36.03 22.42 -14.23
C THR A 259 -36.46 22.10 -15.67
N ILE A 260 -35.68 22.53 -16.67
CA ILE A 260 -35.88 22.26 -18.10
C ILE A 260 -35.76 20.79 -18.46
N LEU A 261 -34.82 20.01 -17.90
CA LEU A 261 -34.68 18.59 -18.23
C LEU A 261 -35.93 17.81 -17.77
N ASN A 262 -36.41 18.10 -16.55
CA ASN A 262 -37.64 17.51 -16.02
C ASN A 262 -38.89 18.02 -16.76
N ASP A 263 -38.98 19.33 -17.06
CA ASP A 263 -40.08 19.90 -17.85
C ASP A 263 -40.10 19.36 -19.30
N PHE A 264 -38.92 19.16 -19.90
CA PHE A 264 -38.78 18.53 -21.21
C PHE A 264 -39.21 17.07 -21.18
N LYS A 265 -38.70 16.26 -20.24
CA LYS A 265 -39.14 14.86 -20.08
C LYS A 265 -40.66 14.79 -19.87
N ASN A 266 -41.22 15.62 -18.99
CA ASN A 266 -42.66 15.67 -18.72
C ASN A 266 -43.49 16.08 -19.95
N SER A 267 -43.03 17.04 -20.76
CA SER A 267 -43.76 17.46 -21.98
C SER A 267 -43.56 16.51 -23.18
N PHE A 268 -42.36 15.95 -23.33
CA PHE A 268 -41.97 15.08 -24.45
C PHE A 268 -42.58 13.68 -24.33
N PHE A 269 -42.75 13.19 -23.10
CA PHE A 269 -43.38 11.90 -22.80
C PHE A 269 -44.89 11.98 -22.58
N LYS A 270 -45.48 13.17 -22.57
CA LYS A 270 -46.92 13.34 -22.45
C LYS A 270 -47.65 12.57 -23.57
N GLU A 271 -48.60 11.71 -23.18
CA GLU A 271 -49.41 10.87 -24.08
C GLU A 271 -48.60 9.86 -24.93
N LYS A 272 -47.36 9.53 -24.53
CA LYS A 272 -46.55 8.48 -25.17
C LYS A 272 -46.69 7.15 -24.42
N LYS A 273 -46.55 6.04 -25.14
CA LYS A 273 -46.54 4.68 -24.56
C LYS A 273 -45.26 4.46 -23.75
N GLU A 274 -45.32 3.69 -22.65
CA GLU A 274 -44.19 3.37 -21.77
C GLU A 274 -42.93 2.90 -22.53
N GLU A 275 -43.10 2.05 -23.54
CA GLU A 275 -42.02 1.53 -24.38
C GLU A 275 -41.29 2.64 -25.19
N PHE A 276 -41.97 3.74 -25.51
CA PHE A 276 -41.36 4.93 -26.14
C PHE A 276 -40.67 5.82 -25.11
N ILE A 277 -41.14 5.82 -23.86
CA ILE A 277 -40.57 6.59 -22.75
C ILE A 277 -39.22 5.99 -22.37
N GLU A 278 -39.18 4.70 -22.02
CA GLU A 278 -37.95 4.01 -21.60
C GLU A 278 -36.83 4.10 -22.64
N LYS A 279 -37.18 3.92 -23.93
CA LYS A 279 -36.21 3.95 -25.03
C LYS A 279 -35.61 5.34 -25.28
N ASN A 280 -36.40 6.41 -25.13
CA ASN A 280 -35.94 7.77 -25.39
C ASN A 280 -35.40 8.47 -24.13
N GLU A 281 -35.77 8.03 -22.93
CA GLU A 281 -35.25 8.58 -21.67
C GLU A 281 -33.74 8.33 -21.55
N LEU A 282 -33.31 7.10 -21.81
CA LEU A 282 -31.89 6.75 -21.89
C LEU A 282 -31.13 7.60 -22.93
N PHE A 283 -31.77 7.90 -24.06
CA PHE A 283 -31.17 8.73 -25.11
C PHE A 283 -31.09 10.20 -24.72
N ILE A 284 -32.12 10.73 -24.06
CA ILE A 284 -32.15 12.10 -23.52
C ILE A 284 -31.09 12.27 -22.44
N ASP A 285 -30.99 11.31 -21.51
CA ASP A 285 -29.99 11.34 -20.44
C ASP A 285 -28.57 11.28 -21.01
N LYS A 286 -28.33 10.40 -22.01
CA LYS A 286 -27.05 10.35 -22.72
C LYS A 286 -26.73 11.66 -23.46
N SER A 287 -27.70 12.23 -24.16
CA SER A 287 -27.53 13.49 -24.90
C SER A 287 -27.26 14.67 -23.96
N TYR A 288 -27.92 14.68 -22.80
CA TYR A 288 -27.69 15.67 -21.75
C TYR A 288 -26.28 15.57 -21.17
N GLU A 289 -25.81 14.36 -20.89
CA GLU A 289 -24.42 14.13 -20.44
C GLU A 289 -23.39 14.57 -21.50
N ASP A 290 -23.63 14.31 -22.78
CA ASP A 290 -22.75 14.79 -23.87
C ASP A 290 -22.71 16.32 -23.95
N ILE A 291 -23.85 16.99 -23.74
CA ILE A 291 -23.92 18.45 -23.66
C ILE A 291 -23.13 18.96 -22.45
N ARG A 292 -23.33 18.37 -21.26
CA ARG A 292 -22.58 18.72 -20.05
C ARG A 292 -21.07 18.58 -20.25
N LYS A 293 -20.64 17.44 -20.81
CA LYS A 293 -19.24 17.18 -21.18
C LYS A 293 -18.70 18.30 -22.07
N ASN A 294 -19.43 18.65 -23.13
CA ASN A 294 -19.01 19.70 -24.06
C ASN A 294 -18.94 21.10 -23.42
N ILE A 295 -19.89 21.44 -22.54
CA ILE A 295 -19.90 22.73 -21.83
C ILE A 295 -18.68 22.82 -20.90
N ILE A 296 -18.50 21.83 -20.02
CA ILE A 296 -17.41 21.83 -19.03
C ILE A 296 -16.06 21.89 -19.72
N ARG A 297 -15.87 21.09 -20.78
CA ARG A 297 -14.63 21.10 -21.56
C ARG A 297 -14.39 22.45 -22.23
N ASN A 298 -15.41 23.09 -22.82
CA ASN A 298 -15.26 24.41 -23.43
C ASN A 298 -14.90 25.49 -22.40
N LEU A 299 -15.52 25.48 -21.20
CA LEU A 299 -15.21 26.44 -20.13
C LEU A 299 -13.74 26.34 -19.71
N ILE A 300 -13.27 25.13 -19.44
CA ILE A 300 -11.89 24.90 -18.98
C ILE A 300 -10.90 25.19 -20.12
N LEU A 301 -11.14 24.65 -21.31
CA LEU A 301 -10.21 24.79 -22.43
C LEU A 301 -10.20 26.20 -23.01
N LYS A 302 -11.35 26.82 -23.27
CA LYS A 302 -11.39 28.10 -24.00
C LYS A 302 -11.34 29.30 -23.07
N GLU A 303 -12.12 29.25 -21.99
CA GLU A 303 -12.31 30.38 -21.09
C GLU A 303 -11.34 30.34 -19.89
N GLY A 304 -10.75 29.17 -19.59
CA GLY A 304 -9.85 28.98 -18.45
C GLY A 304 -10.57 29.01 -17.11
N ILE A 305 -11.89 28.83 -17.11
CA ILE A 305 -12.76 28.92 -15.95
C ILE A 305 -13.16 27.51 -15.52
N ARG A 306 -13.00 27.21 -14.23
CA ARG A 306 -13.46 25.96 -13.61
C ARG A 306 -14.89 26.09 -13.09
N LEU A 307 -15.51 24.95 -12.77
CA LEU A 307 -16.92 24.89 -12.35
C LEU A 307 -17.21 25.68 -11.06
N ASP A 308 -16.21 25.79 -10.18
CA ASP A 308 -16.26 26.54 -8.94
C ASP A 308 -15.51 27.88 -9.02
N ALA A 309 -15.29 28.38 -10.25
CA ALA A 309 -14.59 29.63 -10.56
C ALA A 309 -13.12 29.71 -10.13
N ARG A 310 -12.50 28.60 -9.68
CA ARG A 310 -11.06 28.54 -9.42
C ARG A 310 -10.26 28.69 -10.73
N ASN A 311 -9.04 29.20 -10.59
CA ASN A 311 -8.05 29.03 -11.66
C ASN A 311 -7.48 27.60 -11.67
N ASN A 312 -6.66 27.31 -12.67
CA ASN A 312 -6.11 25.97 -12.91
C ASN A 312 -5.12 25.49 -11.84
N LYS A 313 -4.48 26.37 -11.07
CA LYS A 313 -3.53 26.00 -10.00
C LYS A 313 -4.13 26.03 -8.60
N GLN A 314 -5.29 26.67 -8.43
CA GLN A 314 -5.88 26.93 -7.12
C GLN A 314 -6.44 25.66 -6.47
N ILE A 315 -6.11 25.48 -5.20
CA ILE A 315 -6.57 24.40 -4.34
C ILE A 315 -7.80 24.88 -3.56
N ARG A 316 -8.76 23.99 -3.31
CA ARG A 316 -9.96 24.30 -2.50
C ARG A 316 -9.57 24.65 -1.06
N PRO A 317 -10.44 25.37 -0.33
CA PRO A 317 -10.22 25.63 1.09
C PRO A 317 -9.96 24.35 1.87
N ILE A 318 -8.96 24.38 2.75
CA ILE A 318 -8.56 23.26 3.59
C ILE A 318 -8.95 23.58 5.03
N TYR A 319 -9.57 22.61 5.69
CA TYR A 319 -9.78 22.59 7.13
C TYR A 319 -9.21 21.30 7.68
N SER A 320 -8.44 21.38 8.75
CA SER A 320 -7.99 20.20 9.48
C SER A 320 -8.05 20.39 10.98
N GLN A 321 -8.34 19.30 11.66
CA GLN A 321 -8.41 19.23 13.12
C GLN A 321 -7.85 17.89 13.57
N VAL A 322 -6.99 17.89 14.57
CA VAL A 322 -6.52 16.66 15.24
C VAL A 322 -7.29 16.44 16.55
N ASP A 323 -7.24 15.22 17.08
CA ASP A 323 -7.92 14.86 18.34
C ASP A 323 -9.43 15.07 18.29
N TYR A 324 -10.03 14.81 17.12
CA TYR A 324 -11.48 14.93 16.92
C TYR A 324 -12.25 13.85 17.71
N LEU A 325 -11.67 12.66 17.82
CA LEU A 325 -12.21 11.53 18.57
C LEU A 325 -11.41 11.32 19.86
N PRO A 326 -12.01 11.50 21.05
CA PRO A 326 -11.27 11.41 22.32
C PRO A 326 -10.91 9.98 22.72
N GLY A 327 -11.68 8.98 22.28
CA GLY A 327 -11.55 7.58 22.71
C GLY A 327 -10.51 6.76 21.95
N VAL A 328 -9.93 7.29 20.88
CA VAL A 328 -8.98 6.58 20.00
C VAL A 328 -7.54 7.03 20.26
N HIS A 329 -6.54 6.26 19.82
CA HIS A 329 -5.15 6.58 20.12
C HIS A 329 -4.66 7.81 19.34
N GLY A 330 -5.15 8.01 18.12
CA GLY A 330 -5.00 9.25 17.38
C GLY A 330 -6.14 9.44 16.38
N SER A 331 -6.50 10.69 16.10
CA SER A 331 -7.49 11.00 15.08
C SER A 331 -7.21 12.33 14.39
N ALA A 332 -7.69 12.44 13.15
CA ALA A 332 -7.75 13.72 12.47
C ALA A 332 -8.93 13.77 11.50
N LEU A 333 -9.59 14.92 11.48
CA LEU A 333 -10.56 15.30 10.46
C LEU A 333 -9.84 16.21 9.46
N PHE A 334 -9.88 15.86 8.18
CA PHE A 334 -9.32 16.68 7.10
C PHE A 334 -10.42 16.90 6.05
N SER A 335 -10.67 18.16 5.72
CA SER A 335 -11.60 18.58 4.69
C SER A 335 -10.87 19.44 3.66
N ARG A 336 -11.15 19.22 2.38
CA ARG A 336 -10.68 20.03 1.26
C ARG A 336 -11.84 20.26 0.30
N GLY A 337 -12.44 21.45 0.37
CA GLY A 337 -13.76 21.69 -0.19
C GLY A 337 -14.77 20.66 0.34
N GLU A 338 -15.55 20.07 -0.57
CA GLU A 338 -16.57 19.04 -0.28
C GLU A 338 -15.98 17.60 -0.27
N THR A 339 -14.72 17.45 0.11
CA THR A 339 -14.09 16.15 0.34
C THR A 339 -13.60 16.10 1.77
N GLN A 340 -14.17 15.21 2.57
CA GLN A 340 -13.89 15.08 4.00
C GLN A 340 -13.52 13.63 4.37
N SER A 341 -12.42 13.49 5.09
CA SER A 341 -11.90 12.22 5.61
C SER A 341 -11.70 12.34 7.12
N LEU A 342 -12.28 11.39 7.85
CA LEU A 342 -12.04 11.19 9.27
C LEU A 342 -11.13 9.96 9.43
N SER A 343 -9.87 10.20 9.79
CA SER A 343 -8.90 9.13 10.01
C SER A 343 -8.71 8.85 11.49
N THR A 344 -8.66 7.56 11.82
CA THR A 344 -8.44 7.04 13.17
C THR A 344 -7.20 6.13 13.17
N VAL A 345 -6.35 6.29 14.19
CA VAL A 345 -5.20 5.42 14.46
C VAL A 345 -5.50 4.55 15.66
N THR A 346 -5.25 3.25 15.50
CA THR A 346 -5.22 2.26 16.58
C THR A 346 -3.83 1.63 16.62
N LEU A 347 -3.30 1.49 17.83
CA LEU A 347 -1.98 0.91 18.11
C LEU A 347 -2.20 -0.45 18.76
N GLY A 348 -1.47 -1.44 18.29
CA GLY A 348 -1.50 -2.82 18.78
C GLY A 348 -0.09 -3.36 18.97
N SER A 349 -0.04 -4.60 19.44
CA SER A 349 1.16 -5.41 19.66
C SER A 349 1.60 -6.14 18.39
N SER A 350 2.70 -6.88 18.47
CA SER A 350 3.11 -7.81 17.41
C SER A 350 2.04 -8.86 17.04
N LEU A 351 1.14 -9.23 17.96
CA LEU A 351 0.04 -10.18 17.68
C LEU A 351 -1.05 -9.59 16.78
N ASP A 352 -1.17 -8.26 16.74
CA ASP A 352 -2.18 -7.56 15.94
C ASP A 352 -1.72 -7.32 14.49
N ALA A 353 -0.50 -7.75 14.15
CA ALA A 353 0.07 -7.62 12.81
C ALA A 353 -0.78 -8.37 11.79
N ASN A 354 -1.04 -7.73 10.65
CA ASN A 354 -1.84 -8.33 9.60
C ASN A 354 -1.04 -9.43 8.90
N ARG A 355 -1.47 -10.69 9.05
CA ARG A 355 -0.80 -11.83 8.43
C ARG A 355 -1.25 -11.97 6.98
N ILE A 356 -0.30 -11.77 6.08
CA ILE A 356 -0.46 -12.03 4.65
C ILE A 356 0.07 -13.44 4.38
N ASP A 357 -0.79 -14.27 3.79
CA ASP A 357 -0.47 -15.66 3.43
C ASP A 357 -0.98 -15.91 2.02
N ASN A 358 -0.20 -15.49 1.02
CA ASN A 358 -0.50 -15.67 -0.39
C ASN A 358 0.57 -16.57 -1.04
N VAL A 359 0.41 -16.87 -2.34
CA VAL A 359 1.32 -17.74 -3.09
C VAL A 359 2.74 -17.15 -3.10
N ILE A 360 2.83 -15.85 -3.36
CA ILE A 360 4.07 -15.10 -3.55
C ILE A 360 4.71 -14.72 -2.21
N MET A 361 3.90 -14.26 -1.24
CA MET A 361 4.38 -13.62 -0.02
C MET A 361 3.70 -14.20 1.22
N GLU A 362 4.53 -14.57 2.20
CA GLU A 362 4.14 -14.78 3.59
C GLU A 362 4.80 -13.68 4.42
N ASN A 363 4.00 -12.79 5.00
CA ASN A 363 4.52 -11.64 5.73
C ASN A 363 3.59 -11.22 6.88
N HIS A 364 4.15 -10.49 7.83
CA HIS A 364 3.40 -9.83 8.90
C HIS A 364 3.51 -8.32 8.71
N GLU A 365 2.42 -7.72 8.25
CA GLU A 365 2.36 -6.30 8.02
C GLU A 365 2.02 -5.56 9.32
N LYS A 366 2.97 -4.74 9.79
CA LYS A 366 2.82 -3.92 11.00
C LYS A 366 2.13 -2.59 10.75
N PHE A 367 1.93 -2.18 9.51
CA PHE A 367 1.19 -0.96 9.17
C PHE A 367 0.20 -1.24 8.05
N TYR A 368 -1.08 -1.11 8.35
CA TYR A 368 -2.14 -1.33 7.38
C TYR A 368 -3.22 -0.25 7.49
N LEU A 369 -3.78 0.12 6.34
CA LEU A 369 -4.76 1.19 6.20
C LEU A 369 -6.03 0.66 5.54
N HIS A 370 -7.15 0.80 6.25
CA HIS A 370 -8.47 0.54 5.70
C HIS A 370 -9.13 1.85 5.28
N TYR A 371 -9.75 1.81 4.12
CA TYR A 371 -10.46 2.95 3.53
C TYR A 371 -11.91 2.54 3.33
N ASN A 372 -12.83 3.32 3.88
CA ASN A 372 -14.27 3.08 3.79
C ASN A 372 -14.94 4.22 3.01
N PHE A 373 -15.81 3.85 2.06
CA PHE A 373 -16.52 4.79 1.20
C PHE A 373 -18.04 4.58 1.28
N PRO A 374 -18.67 5.01 2.39
CA PRO A 374 -20.09 4.78 2.60
C PRO A 374 -20.94 5.57 1.58
N PRO A 375 -22.11 5.06 1.17
CA PRO A 375 -22.94 5.70 0.13
C PRO A 375 -23.39 7.14 0.47
N PHE A 376 -23.54 7.45 1.76
CA PHE A 376 -23.90 8.81 2.19
C PHE A 376 -22.82 9.85 1.84
N SER A 377 -21.56 9.44 1.65
CA SER A 377 -20.46 10.36 1.30
C SER A 377 -20.64 11.04 -0.06
N THR A 378 -21.45 10.46 -0.94
CA THR A 378 -21.86 11.05 -2.22
C THR A 378 -23.37 11.30 -2.30
N GLY A 379 -24.10 11.14 -1.20
CA GLY A 379 -25.56 11.28 -1.17
C GLY A 379 -26.32 10.22 -1.99
N GLU A 380 -25.74 9.05 -2.21
CA GLU A 380 -26.34 7.98 -3.02
C GLU A 380 -26.86 6.81 -2.17
N ILE A 381 -27.82 6.05 -2.72
CA ILE A 381 -28.30 4.79 -2.14
C ILE A 381 -27.66 3.63 -2.87
N ARG A 382 -26.92 2.76 -2.16
CA ARG A 382 -26.32 1.54 -2.73
C ARG A 382 -26.38 0.40 -1.69
N PRO A 383 -26.57 -0.86 -2.11
CA PRO A 383 -26.57 -2.00 -1.20
C PRO A 383 -25.16 -2.26 -0.65
N ILE A 384 -25.05 -2.46 0.67
CA ILE A 384 -23.77 -2.74 1.34
C ILE A 384 -23.45 -4.24 1.15
N ARG A 385 -22.49 -4.55 0.26
CA ARG A 385 -22.10 -5.93 -0.12
C ARG A 385 -20.61 -6.22 0.11
N GLY A 386 -20.06 -5.67 1.20
CA GLY A 386 -18.64 -5.77 1.55
C GLY A 386 -17.77 -4.68 0.92
N VAL A 387 -16.46 -4.76 1.16
CA VAL A 387 -15.48 -3.78 0.67
C VAL A 387 -15.32 -3.92 -0.84
N SER A 388 -15.50 -2.82 -1.56
CA SER A 388 -15.36 -2.79 -3.02
C SER A 388 -13.90 -2.84 -3.46
N ARG A 389 -13.66 -3.27 -4.70
CA ARG A 389 -12.32 -3.16 -5.33
C ARG A 389 -11.80 -1.72 -5.29
N ARG A 390 -12.71 -0.73 -5.42
CA ARG A 390 -12.36 0.70 -5.38
C ARG A 390 -11.74 1.10 -4.04
N GLU A 391 -12.38 0.67 -2.96
CA GLU A 391 -11.95 0.95 -1.59
C GLU A 391 -10.60 0.30 -1.28
N VAL A 392 -10.40 -0.97 -1.63
CA VAL A 392 -9.10 -1.66 -1.46
C VAL A 392 -7.97 -0.89 -2.14
N GLY A 393 -8.14 -0.49 -3.40
CA GLY A 393 -7.07 0.24 -4.11
C GLY A 393 -6.85 1.67 -3.62
N HIS A 394 -7.88 2.38 -3.13
CA HIS A 394 -7.67 3.69 -2.50
C HIS A 394 -6.95 3.56 -1.15
N GLY A 395 -7.31 2.55 -0.35
CA GLY A 395 -6.63 2.22 0.90
C GLY A 395 -5.17 1.89 0.67
N ASN A 396 -4.88 1.01 -0.30
CA ASN A 396 -3.52 0.65 -0.65
C ASN A 396 -2.70 1.84 -1.16
N LEU A 397 -3.25 2.72 -2.01
CA LEU A 397 -2.55 3.94 -2.43
C LEU A 397 -2.15 4.81 -1.22
N ALA A 398 -3.05 5.00 -0.26
CA ALA A 398 -2.75 5.77 0.94
C ALA A 398 -1.77 5.06 1.88
N GLN A 399 -1.84 3.74 1.99
CA GLN A 399 -0.88 2.92 2.73
C GLN A 399 0.53 3.05 2.16
N ARG A 400 0.68 2.88 0.84
CA ARG A 400 1.94 3.08 0.11
C ARG A 400 2.53 4.46 0.33
N ALA A 401 1.69 5.50 0.34
CA ALA A 401 2.12 6.88 0.57
C ALA A 401 2.73 7.12 1.96
N LEU A 402 2.33 6.34 2.98
CA LEU A 402 2.68 6.57 4.39
C LEU A 402 3.67 5.55 4.96
N LYS A 403 3.68 4.31 4.47
CA LYS A 403 4.45 3.23 5.10
C LYS A 403 5.94 3.51 5.18
N ASN A 404 6.51 4.16 4.16
CA ASN A 404 7.94 4.46 4.07
C ASN A 404 8.38 5.65 4.96
N VAL A 405 7.44 6.48 5.46
CA VAL A 405 7.76 7.58 6.37
C VAL A 405 7.61 7.21 7.84
N ILE A 406 7.02 6.06 8.14
CA ILE A 406 6.90 5.54 9.50
C ILE A 406 8.21 4.82 9.85
N PRO A 407 9.00 5.31 10.83
CA PRO A 407 10.21 4.63 11.23
C PRO A 407 9.89 3.30 11.92
N ASN A 408 10.92 2.45 12.05
CA ASN A 408 10.79 1.22 12.83
C ASN A 408 10.36 1.54 14.26
N ASN A 409 9.26 0.93 14.68
CA ASN A 409 8.64 1.17 15.97
C ASN A 409 8.02 -0.14 16.49
N PRO A 410 7.79 -0.28 17.81
CA PRO A 410 7.33 -1.53 18.38
C PRO A 410 5.83 -1.78 18.13
N TYR A 411 5.09 -0.80 17.60
CA TYR A 411 3.64 -0.91 17.44
C TYR A 411 3.27 -1.51 16.10
N THR A 412 2.22 -2.33 16.13
CA THR A 412 1.37 -2.51 14.96
C THR A 412 0.42 -1.31 14.88
N ILE A 413 0.31 -0.71 13.70
CA ILE A 413 -0.43 0.51 13.46
C ILE A 413 -1.54 0.22 12.45
N ARG A 414 -2.78 0.39 12.88
CA ARG A 414 -3.96 0.34 12.03
C ARG A 414 -4.50 1.73 11.82
N VAL A 415 -4.62 2.15 10.56
CA VAL A 415 -5.35 3.36 10.18
C VAL A 415 -6.69 2.97 9.59
N VAL A 416 -7.76 3.65 9.98
CA VAL A 416 -9.05 3.60 9.28
C VAL A 416 -9.39 5.01 8.83
N SER A 417 -9.71 5.17 7.54
CA SER A 417 -10.21 6.41 6.98
C SER A 417 -11.65 6.22 6.54
N ASP A 418 -12.56 6.91 7.22
CA ASP A 418 -13.96 6.99 6.87
C ASP A 418 -14.20 8.27 6.06
N ILE A 419 -14.64 8.11 4.81
CA ILE A 419 -14.97 9.25 3.96
C ILE A 419 -16.38 9.73 4.30
N LEU A 420 -16.47 10.98 4.76
CA LEU A 420 -17.71 11.59 5.19
C LEU A 420 -18.37 12.39 4.06
N GLU A 421 -17.56 13.00 3.20
CA GLU A 421 -17.99 13.73 1.99
C GLU A 421 -16.99 13.46 0.87
N SER A 422 -17.45 13.39 -0.38
CA SER A 422 -16.59 13.19 -1.53
C SER A 422 -17.04 13.96 -2.76
N ASN A 423 -16.32 15.02 -3.09
CA ASN A 423 -16.36 15.68 -4.39
C ASN A 423 -14.94 15.83 -4.97
N GLY A 424 -14.19 14.74 -5.00
CA GLY A 424 -12.87 14.68 -5.64
C GLY A 424 -11.78 14.19 -4.71
N SER A 425 -11.08 13.16 -5.16
CA SER A 425 -9.88 12.56 -4.55
C SER A 425 -9.88 12.42 -3.02
N SER A 426 -10.85 11.68 -2.50
CA SER A 426 -10.91 11.26 -1.09
C SER A 426 -9.75 10.35 -0.67
N SER A 427 -9.07 9.69 -1.63
CA SER A 427 -7.82 8.97 -1.36
C SER A 427 -6.69 9.91 -0.92
N MET A 428 -6.57 11.10 -1.54
CA MET A 428 -5.57 12.09 -1.14
C MET A 428 -5.94 12.78 0.18
N ALA A 429 -7.23 13.02 0.42
CA ALA A 429 -7.71 13.48 1.73
C ALA A 429 -7.38 12.47 2.83
N THR A 430 -7.51 11.17 2.55
CA THR A 430 -7.10 10.09 3.46
C THR A 430 -5.63 10.18 3.83
N VAL A 431 -4.73 10.39 2.87
CA VAL A 431 -3.28 10.52 3.16
C VAL A 431 -3.02 11.68 4.11
N CYS A 432 -3.63 12.85 3.85
CA CYS A 432 -3.49 14.02 4.71
C CYS A 432 -4.05 13.77 6.12
N ALA A 433 -5.27 13.24 6.23
CA ALA A 433 -5.91 12.92 7.50
C ALA A 433 -5.11 11.86 8.28
N ALA A 434 -4.66 10.80 7.61
CA ALA A 434 -3.89 9.73 8.23
C ALA A 434 -2.51 10.21 8.70
N SER A 435 -1.82 11.07 7.92
CA SER A 435 -0.56 11.69 8.34
C SER A 435 -0.75 12.48 9.64
N LEU A 436 -1.80 13.30 9.73
CA LEU A 436 -2.13 14.06 10.95
C LEU A 436 -2.54 13.14 12.10
N ALA A 437 -3.32 12.09 11.84
CA ALA A 437 -3.77 11.15 12.87
C ALA A 437 -2.60 10.33 13.46
N LEU A 438 -1.61 9.96 12.63
CA LEU A 438 -0.37 9.31 13.09
C LEU A 438 0.43 10.23 14.01
N MET A 439 0.56 11.50 13.62
CA MET A 439 1.20 12.53 14.44
C MET A 439 0.45 12.78 15.76
N ASP A 440 -0.89 12.81 15.71
CA ASP A 440 -1.75 12.93 16.90
C ASP A 440 -1.62 11.72 17.83
N ALA A 441 -1.43 10.53 17.28
CA ALA A 441 -1.16 9.31 18.04
C ALA A 441 0.22 9.28 18.73
N GLY A 442 1.10 10.25 18.42
CA GLY A 442 2.47 10.27 18.91
C GLY A 442 3.41 9.32 18.17
N ILE A 443 3.04 8.87 16.97
CA ILE A 443 3.95 8.10 16.12
C ILE A 443 4.97 9.07 15.50
N PRO A 444 6.28 8.83 15.69
CA PRO A 444 7.33 9.75 15.24
C PRO A 444 7.59 9.59 13.74
N ILE A 445 6.60 9.90 12.88
CA ILE A 445 6.81 9.87 11.43
C ILE A 445 7.96 10.80 11.02
N ASN A 446 8.83 10.33 10.11
CA ASN A 446 10.03 11.06 9.70
C ASN A 446 9.67 12.42 9.09
N HIS A 447 8.71 12.41 8.16
CA HIS A 447 8.21 13.58 7.47
C HIS A 447 6.70 13.43 7.20
N PRO A 448 5.87 14.44 7.52
CA PRO A 448 4.45 14.40 7.19
C PRO A 448 4.22 14.39 5.68
N VAL A 449 3.20 13.63 5.25
CA VAL A 449 2.90 13.37 3.84
C VAL A 449 1.60 14.06 3.47
N SER A 450 1.59 14.74 2.33
CA SER A 450 0.40 15.34 1.73
C SER A 450 0.11 14.72 0.36
N GLY A 451 -1.13 14.85 -0.13
CA GLY A 451 -1.54 14.33 -1.43
C GLY A 451 -2.39 15.32 -2.23
N ILE A 452 -2.23 15.30 -3.55
CA ILE A 452 -3.03 16.09 -4.48
C ILE A 452 -3.51 15.22 -5.64
N ALA A 453 -4.69 15.55 -6.19
CA ALA A 453 -5.14 15.03 -7.46
C ALA A 453 -5.09 16.11 -8.52
N MET A 454 -4.55 15.75 -9.67
CA MET A 454 -4.31 16.57 -10.83
C MET A 454 -5.16 16.02 -11.97
N GLY A 455 -5.65 16.91 -12.82
CA GLY A 455 -6.34 16.54 -14.03
C GLY A 455 -5.84 17.31 -15.23
N MET A 456 -6.30 16.89 -16.40
CA MET A 456 -5.93 17.54 -17.64
C MET A 456 -7.09 17.49 -18.63
N PHE A 457 -7.27 18.58 -19.36
CA PHE A 457 -8.16 18.68 -20.51
C PHE A 457 -7.35 18.95 -21.77
N THR A 458 -7.66 18.24 -22.85
CA THR A 458 -6.95 18.30 -24.12
C THR A 458 -7.91 18.42 -25.31
N GLU A 459 -7.52 19.26 -26.26
CA GLU A 459 -8.08 19.39 -27.59
C GLU A 459 -6.89 19.57 -28.56
N VAL A 460 -7.09 19.40 -29.87
CA VAL A 460 -6.02 19.23 -30.89
C VAL A 460 -4.82 20.16 -30.70
N ASN A 461 -5.04 21.43 -30.33
CA ASN A 461 -3.98 22.44 -30.14
C ASN A 461 -3.92 23.05 -28.73
N LYS A 462 -4.72 22.58 -27.77
CA LYS A 462 -4.80 23.22 -26.44
C LYS A 462 -4.85 22.18 -25.33
N LYS A 463 -4.08 22.45 -24.28
CA LYS A 463 -3.97 21.60 -23.09
C LYS A 463 -4.08 22.48 -21.86
N VAL A 464 -4.81 22.02 -20.85
CA VAL A 464 -4.97 22.72 -19.58
C VAL A 464 -4.82 21.71 -18.45
N ILE A 465 -3.80 21.90 -17.62
CA ILE A 465 -3.55 21.11 -16.40
C ILE A 465 -4.26 21.80 -15.24
N ILE A 466 -5.03 21.04 -14.46
CA ILE A 466 -5.77 21.54 -13.31
C ILE A 466 -5.34 20.84 -12.01
N SER A 467 -5.19 21.63 -10.94
CA SER A 467 -4.87 21.18 -9.59
C SER A 467 -6.13 20.95 -8.76
N ASP A 468 -6.11 19.93 -7.92
CA ASP A 468 -7.17 19.60 -6.96
C ASP A 468 -8.54 19.45 -7.65
N ILE A 469 -8.66 18.39 -8.45
CA ILE A 469 -9.83 18.12 -9.29
C ILE A 469 -11.08 17.75 -8.48
N MET A 470 -12.23 18.17 -9.01
CA MET A 470 -13.57 17.79 -8.55
C MET A 470 -14.04 16.48 -9.20
N GLY A 471 -15.14 15.90 -8.70
CA GLY A 471 -15.70 14.66 -9.25
C GLY A 471 -16.09 14.78 -10.73
N GLU A 472 -16.75 15.87 -11.12
CA GLU A 472 -17.12 16.10 -12.52
C GLU A 472 -15.91 16.41 -13.40
N GLU A 473 -14.91 17.12 -12.88
CA GLU A 473 -13.67 17.42 -13.61
C GLU A 473 -12.86 16.15 -13.88
N ASP A 474 -12.83 15.22 -12.93
CA ASP A 474 -12.30 13.87 -13.15
C ASP A 474 -13.13 13.17 -14.24
N TYR A 475 -14.44 13.06 -14.07
CA TYR A 475 -15.31 12.31 -14.98
C TYR A 475 -15.20 12.74 -16.45
N PHE A 476 -15.16 14.06 -16.72
CA PHE A 476 -15.06 14.59 -18.08
C PHE A 476 -13.62 14.93 -18.55
N GLY A 477 -12.65 14.82 -17.63
CA GLY A 477 -11.24 15.06 -17.88
C GLY A 477 -10.58 13.94 -18.69
N ASP A 478 -9.40 14.22 -19.21
CA ASP A 478 -8.61 13.27 -20.00
C ASP A 478 -7.53 12.56 -19.17
N LEU A 479 -7.26 13.06 -17.96
CA LEU A 479 -6.27 12.55 -17.01
C LEU A 479 -6.80 12.66 -15.59
N ASP A 480 -6.50 11.64 -14.79
CA ASP A 480 -6.63 11.66 -13.33
C ASP A 480 -5.33 11.16 -12.70
N PHE A 481 -4.51 12.09 -12.20
CA PHE A 481 -3.20 11.82 -11.61
C PHE A 481 -3.14 12.21 -10.15
N LYS A 482 -3.00 11.21 -9.28
CA LYS A 482 -2.87 11.35 -7.84
C LYS A 482 -1.40 11.20 -7.48
N ILE A 483 -0.89 12.12 -6.69
CA ILE A 483 0.50 12.10 -6.27
C ILE A 483 0.60 12.57 -4.83
N THR A 484 1.42 11.86 -4.07
CA THR A 484 1.65 12.08 -2.64
C THR A 484 3.12 12.31 -2.38
N GLY A 485 3.45 12.99 -1.30
CA GLY A 485 4.83 13.15 -0.90
C GLY A 485 5.02 14.11 0.25
N THR A 486 6.28 14.22 0.62
CA THR A 486 6.78 15.09 1.67
C THR A 486 7.42 16.33 1.05
N LYS A 487 8.06 17.15 1.88
CA LYS A 487 8.92 18.23 1.39
C LYS A 487 10.16 17.74 0.62
N LEU A 488 10.58 16.49 0.81
CA LEU A 488 11.80 15.93 0.24
C LEU A 488 11.56 15.28 -1.13
N GLY A 489 10.40 14.66 -1.32
CA GLY A 489 10.09 13.98 -2.57
C GLY A 489 8.75 13.26 -2.57
N ILE A 490 8.53 12.48 -3.61
CA ILE A 490 7.35 11.68 -3.87
C ILE A 490 7.39 10.40 -3.04
N THR A 491 6.25 10.00 -2.47
CA THR A 491 6.13 8.76 -1.70
C THR A 491 5.21 7.72 -2.36
N ALA A 492 4.19 8.16 -3.08
CA ALA A 492 3.36 7.29 -3.93
C ALA A 492 2.64 8.09 -5.02
N CYS A 493 2.28 7.40 -6.10
CA CYS A 493 1.50 7.98 -7.18
C CYS A 493 0.56 6.97 -7.83
N GLN A 494 -0.47 7.50 -8.48
CA GLN A 494 -1.42 6.75 -9.29
C GLN A 494 -1.90 7.62 -10.45
N MET A 495 -1.71 7.18 -11.69
CA MET A 495 -2.10 7.90 -12.89
C MET A 495 -3.03 7.08 -13.77
N ASP A 496 -4.10 7.71 -14.25
CA ASP A 496 -5.07 7.15 -15.20
C ASP A 496 -5.26 8.11 -16.38
N VAL A 497 -4.86 7.70 -17.59
CA VAL A 497 -5.21 8.42 -18.81
C VAL A 497 -6.48 7.85 -19.41
N LYS A 498 -7.49 8.70 -19.61
CA LYS A 498 -8.81 8.30 -20.13
C LYS A 498 -8.89 8.31 -21.66
N LYS A 499 -7.88 8.85 -22.33
CA LYS A 499 -7.77 8.90 -23.79
C LYS A 499 -6.53 8.18 -24.33
N ILE A 500 -6.70 7.59 -25.51
CA ILE A 500 -5.71 6.71 -26.17
C ILE A 500 -4.41 7.44 -26.55
N HIS A 501 -4.45 8.75 -26.79
CA HIS A 501 -3.28 9.53 -27.19
C HIS A 501 -2.21 9.64 -26.08
N GLY A 502 -2.55 9.29 -24.83
CA GLY A 502 -1.63 9.25 -23.70
C GLY A 502 -0.97 10.59 -23.37
N LEU A 503 0.15 10.56 -22.64
CA LEU A 503 0.91 11.75 -22.24
C LEU A 503 2.32 11.77 -22.83
N THR A 504 2.77 12.94 -23.30
CA THR A 504 4.18 13.19 -23.64
C THR A 504 4.99 13.50 -22.37
N TYR A 505 6.31 13.29 -22.42
CA TYR A 505 7.19 13.54 -21.28
C TYR A 505 7.21 15.02 -20.84
N GLU A 506 7.08 15.95 -21.79
CA GLU A 506 7.00 17.38 -21.51
C GLU A 506 5.78 17.72 -20.65
N ILE A 507 4.60 17.19 -21.02
CA ILE A 507 3.36 17.41 -20.27
C ILE A 507 3.45 16.76 -18.88
N LEU A 508 4.00 15.55 -18.79
CA LEU A 508 4.22 14.89 -17.50
C LEU A 508 5.09 15.74 -16.58
N ASN A 509 6.16 16.36 -17.10
CA ASN A 509 7.01 17.24 -16.32
C ASN A 509 6.27 18.49 -15.83
N GLU A 510 5.45 19.13 -16.68
CA GLU A 510 4.60 20.26 -16.28
C GLU A 510 3.62 19.87 -15.16
N ILE A 511 2.98 18.71 -15.29
CA ILE A 511 2.06 18.16 -14.28
C ILE A 511 2.81 17.94 -12.96
N LEU A 512 4.02 17.37 -12.99
CA LEU A 512 4.81 17.10 -11.80
C LEU A 512 5.19 18.38 -11.06
N ILE A 513 5.64 19.42 -11.77
CA ILE A 513 5.98 20.72 -11.19
C ILE A 513 4.74 21.33 -10.50
N GLN A 514 3.61 21.40 -11.21
CA GLN A 514 2.37 21.96 -10.65
C GLN A 514 1.84 21.13 -9.47
N SER A 515 2.01 19.80 -9.52
CA SER A 515 1.62 18.93 -8.41
C SER A 515 2.51 19.10 -7.18
N LYS A 516 3.80 19.39 -7.35
CA LYS A 516 4.73 19.69 -6.26
C LYS A 516 4.33 20.97 -5.54
N GLU A 517 4.06 22.05 -6.30
CA GLU A 517 3.53 23.30 -5.76
C GLU A 517 2.29 23.04 -4.90
N GLY A 518 1.36 22.24 -5.42
CA GLY A 518 0.12 21.95 -4.74
C GLY A 518 0.26 21.06 -3.49
N ARG A 519 1.10 20.03 -3.52
CA ARG A 519 1.41 19.20 -2.34
C ARG A 519 2.04 20.04 -1.23
N LEU A 520 3.02 20.88 -1.56
CA LEU A 520 3.68 21.73 -0.57
C LEU A 520 2.72 22.74 0.07
N PHE A 521 1.77 23.28 -0.71
CA PHE A 521 0.70 24.11 -0.17
C PHE A 521 -0.17 23.36 0.84
N ILE A 522 -0.65 22.15 0.49
CA ILE A 522 -1.49 21.32 1.37
C ILE A 522 -0.72 20.94 2.64
N LEU A 523 0.54 20.53 2.48
CA LEU A 523 1.42 20.18 3.60
C LEU A 523 1.57 21.35 4.58
N LYS A 524 1.72 22.58 4.08
CA LYS A 524 1.80 23.78 4.92
C LYS A 524 0.52 23.96 5.74
N GLU A 525 -0.66 23.82 5.14
CA GLU A 525 -1.94 23.94 5.85
C GLU A 525 -2.12 22.85 6.92
N MET A 526 -1.68 21.61 6.63
CA MET A 526 -1.67 20.54 7.63
C MET A 526 -0.76 20.89 8.82
N LEU A 527 0.44 21.41 8.56
CA LEU A 527 1.40 21.76 9.60
C LEU A 527 0.97 22.98 10.42
N ASN A 528 0.11 23.86 9.90
CA ASN A 528 -0.54 24.90 10.70
C ASN A 528 -1.45 24.29 11.79
N THR A 529 -2.03 23.11 11.55
CA THR A 529 -2.87 22.40 12.53
C THR A 529 -2.04 21.63 13.55
N LEU A 530 -1.05 20.88 13.08
CA LEU A 530 -0.16 20.11 13.95
C LEU A 530 1.28 20.17 13.40
N PRO A 531 2.14 21.07 13.92
CA PRO A 531 3.50 21.27 13.38
C PRO A 531 4.42 20.06 13.55
N LYS A 532 4.22 19.26 14.60
CA LYS A 532 5.03 18.08 14.95
C LYS A 532 4.13 17.03 15.61
N TYR A 533 4.48 15.75 15.50
CA TYR A 533 3.86 14.68 16.28
C TYR A 533 3.90 14.97 17.78
N ARG A 534 2.93 14.41 18.52
CA ARG A 534 2.87 14.57 19.99
C ARG A 534 4.03 13.86 20.67
N ASP A 535 4.69 14.53 21.61
CA ASP A 535 5.80 13.93 22.36
C ASP A 535 5.35 12.79 23.30
N ARG A 536 4.06 12.78 23.69
CA ARG A 536 3.46 11.73 24.52
C ARG A 536 2.22 11.16 23.85
N MET A 537 2.11 9.84 23.86
CA MET A 537 0.90 9.13 23.44
C MET A 537 -0.27 9.40 24.41
N LYS A 538 -1.49 9.23 23.91
CA LYS A 538 -2.70 9.42 24.72
C LYS A 538 -2.79 8.38 25.86
N PRO A 539 -3.47 8.69 26.99
CA PRO A 539 -3.52 7.79 28.15
C PRO A 539 -4.13 6.40 27.87
N ASN A 540 -5.05 6.32 26.90
CA ASN A 540 -5.70 5.08 26.47
C ASN A 540 -4.85 4.24 25.51
N ALA A 541 -3.79 4.79 24.92
CA ALA A 541 -2.92 4.06 24.01
C ALA A 541 -2.09 3.00 24.77
N PRO A 542 -1.92 1.79 24.22
CA PRO A 542 -1.02 0.81 24.78
C PRO A 542 0.41 1.37 24.70
N LYS A 543 1.18 1.09 25.73
CA LYS A 543 2.60 1.40 25.81
C LYS A 543 3.35 0.09 25.66
N ILE A 544 4.30 0.08 24.75
CA ILE A 544 5.13 -1.10 24.48
C ILE A 544 6.57 -0.77 24.84
N TYR A 545 7.16 -1.60 25.69
CA TYR A 545 8.58 -1.56 26.01
C TYR A 545 9.25 -2.83 25.52
N THR A 546 10.36 -2.69 24.80
CA THR A 546 11.07 -3.81 24.19
C THR A 546 12.53 -3.82 24.58
N PHE A 547 13.08 -5.01 24.81
CA PHE A 547 14.51 -5.21 25.07
C PHE A 547 14.90 -6.67 24.81
N ASN A 548 16.21 -6.89 24.66
CA ASN A 548 16.76 -8.21 24.39
C ASN A 548 17.31 -8.83 25.67
N ILE A 549 17.17 -10.15 25.79
CA ILE A 549 17.79 -10.97 26.83
C ILE A 549 18.66 -12.06 26.18
N PRO A 550 19.70 -12.57 26.86
CA PRO A 550 20.45 -13.70 26.35
C PRO A 550 19.56 -14.95 26.22
N LYS A 551 19.79 -15.75 25.18
CA LYS A 551 18.97 -16.93 24.83
C LYS A 551 18.79 -17.92 25.98
N ASP A 552 19.84 -18.14 26.76
CA ASP A 552 19.84 -19.05 27.92
C ASP A 552 18.83 -18.67 29.01
N PHE A 553 18.42 -17.39 29.07
CA PHE A 553 17.47 -16.90 30.07
C PHE A 553 16.01 -17.00 29.63
N ILE A 554 15.70 -17.30 28.37
CA ILE A 554 14.32 -17.39 27.87
C ILE A 554 13.51 -18.38 28.72
N GLY A 555 14.04 -19.59 28.94
CA GLY A 555 13.38 -20.60 29.76
C GLY A 555 13.20 -20.18 31.23
N SER A 556 14.12 -19.38 31.76
CA SER A 556 14.03 -18.86 33.13
C SER A 556 12.95 -17.79 33.30
N VAL A 557 12.76 -16.94 32.29
CA VAL A 557 11.71 -15.91 32.28
C VAL A 557 10.32 -16.51 32.08
N ILE A 558 10.20 -17.52 31.19
CA ILE A 558 8.94 -18.25 30.99
C ILE A 558 8.60 -19.06 32.26
N GLY A 559 9.58 -19.77 32.81
CA GLY A 559 9.41 -20.68 33.93
C GLY A 559 8.69 -21.98 33.54
N THR A 560 8.65 -22.94 34.46
CA THR A 560 8.01 -24.24 34.21
C THR A 560 6.51 -24.06 33.91
N GLY A 561 6.09 -24.49 32.73
CA GLY A 561 4.71 -24.35 32.26
C GLY A 561 4.23 -22.89 32.07
N GLY A 562 5.14 -21.91 31.98
CA GLY A 562 4.78 -20.49 31.87
C GLY A 562 4.44 -19.82 33.20
N LYS A 563 4.70 -20.47 34.35
CA LYS A 563 4.29 -19.96 35.66
C LYS A 563 4.90 -18.60 35.99
N VAL A 564 6.18 -18.40 35.70
CA VAL A 564 6.90 -17.16 36.07
C VAL A 564 6.39 -15.99 35.23
N ILE A 565 6.28 -16.16 33.92
CA ILE A 565 5.76 -15.10 33.04
C ILE A 565 4.30 -14.76 33.35
N GLN A 566 3.46 -15.74 33.70
CA GLN A 566 2.08 -15.51 34.12
C GLN A 566 2.00 -14.74 35.45
N GLU A 567 2.88 -15.06 36.42
CA GLU A 567 2.96 -14.34 37.69
C GLU A 567 3.34 -12.86 37.47
N ILE A 568 4.35 -12.59 36.63
CA ILE A 568 4.77 -11.22 36.31
C ILE A 568 3.63 -10.45 35.64
N GLN A 569 2.99 -11.05 34.62
CA GLN A 569 1.87 -10.44 33.91
C GLN A 569 0.70 -10.12 34.84
N SER A 570 0.32 -11.05 35.72
CA SER A 570 -0.78 -10.87 36.68
C SER A 570 -0.47 -9.78 37.72
N TYR A 571 0.74 -9.79 38.30
CA TYR A 571 1.15 -8.81 39.31
C TYR A 571 1.29 -7.40 38.73
N THR A 572 1.74 -7.30 37.48
CA THR A 572 1.99 -6.01 36.83
C THR A 572 0.85 -5.55 35.95
N ASP A 573 -0.18 -6.37 35.70
CA ASP A 573 -1.26 -6.06 34.76
C ASP A 573 -0.70 -5.64 33.38
N THR A 574 0.26 -6.44 32.90
CA THR A 574 0.92 -6.31 31.60
C THR A 574 0.78 -7.62 30.80
N ASN A 575 0.95 -7.53 29.49
CA ASN A 575 1.10 -8.70 28.61
C ASN A 575 2.55 -8.78 28.15
N ILE A 576 3.17 -9.95 28.26
CA ILE A 576 4.59 -10.16 27.97
C ILE A 576 4.70 -11.22 26.88
N LEU A 577 5.28 -10.81 25.75
CA LEU A 577 5.59 -11.68 24.63
C LEU A 577 7.10 -11.91 24.57
N ILE A 578 7.49 -13.15 24.32
CA ILE A 578 8.89 -13.54 24.15
C ILE A 578 9.01 -14.24 22.82
N GLU A 579 9.84 -13.67 21.94
CA GLU A 579 10.19 -14.26 20.65
C GLU A 579 11.65 -14.72 20.72
N GLU A 580 11.89 -15.99 20.40
CA GLU A 580 13.25 -16.51 20.26
C GLU A 580 13.81 -16.11 18.89
N LYS A 581 14.88 -15.31 18.88
CA LYS A 581 15.69 -15.02 17.70
C LYS A 581 16.99 -15.83 17.77
N GLU A 582 17.72 -15.90 16.66
CA GLU A 582 18.89 -16.79 16.54
C GLU A 582 19.85 -16.68 17.74
N ASP A 583 20.20 -15.45 18.14
CA ASP A 583 21.20 -15.19 19.21
C ASP A 583 20.62 -14.68 20.54
N PHE A 584 19.34 -14.30 20.60
CA PHE A 584 18.75 -13.64 21.77
C PHE A 584 17.24 -13.85 21.88
N GLY A 585 16.70 -13.66 23.09
CA GLY A 585 15.26 -13.54 23.32
C GLY A 585 14.82 -12.08 23.19
N TYR A 586 13.89 -11.80 22.28
CA TYR A 586 13.25 -10.51 22.16
C TYR A 586 12.03 -10.45 23.08
N ILE A 587 12.02 -9.51 24.04
CA ILE A 587 10.90 -9.33 24.97
C ILE A 587 10.13 -8.09 24.59
N GLU A 588 8.82 -8.24 24.51
CA GLU A 588 7.84 -7.17 24.33
C GLU A 588 6.89 -7.14 25.51
N ILE A 589 6.86 -6.03 26.25
CA ILE A 589 5.97 -5.80 27.40
C ILE A 589 4.96 -4.74 27.03
N ILE A 590 3.68 -5.09 27.09
CA ILE A 590 2.56 -4.24 26.71
C ILE A 590 1.75 -3.91 27.97
N GLY A 591 1.46 -2.63 28.19
CA GLY A 591 0.61 -2.18 29.30
C GLY A 591 0.04 -0.78 29.07
N LYS A 592 -0.84 -0.34 29.96
CA LYS A 592 -1.41 1.03 29.91
C LYS A 592 -0.67 2.02 30.81
N ASP A 593 0.11 1.53 31.78
CA ASP A 593 0.77 2.33 32.79
C ASP A 593 2.30 2.11 32.75
N TYR A 594 3.05 3.21 32.74
CA TYR A 594 4.52 3.16 32.68
C TYR A 594 5.11 2.55 33.94
N GLU A 595 4.55 2.82 35.13
CA GLU A 595 5.09 2.30 36.38
C GLU A 595 4.93 0.77 36.47
N LYS A 596 3.81 0.26 35.96
CA LYS A 596 3.53 -1.17 35.87
C LYS A 596 4.47 -1.88 34.90
N ILE A 597 4.70 -1.27 33.74
CA ILE A 597 5.68 -1.78 32.76
C ILE A 597 7.09 -1.78 33.36
N GLU A 598 7.50 -0.72 34.03
CA GLU A 598 8.83 -0.64 34.67
C GLU A 598 9.02 -1.74 35.72
N LYS A 599 8.00 -2.01 36.54
CA LYS A 599 8.01 -3.15 37.48
C LYS A 599 8.18 -4.51 36.77
N ALA A 600 7.55 -4.69 35.61
CA ALA A 600 7.69 -5.91 34.82
C ALA A 600 9.11 -6.03 34.22
N VAL A 601 9.63 -4.93 33.67
CA VAL A 601 11.00 -4.82 33.15
C VAL A 601 12.02 -5.16 34.23
N ASP A 602 11.90 -4.55 35.41
CA ASP A 602 12.82 -4.77 36.52
C ASP A 602 12.78 -6.21 37.01
N ARG A 603 11.59 -6.80 37.07
CA ARG A 603 11.43 -8.20 37.47
C ARG A 603 12.12 -9.14 36.49
N ILE A 604 12.00 -8.87 35.18
CA ILE A 604 12.68 -9.66 34.15
C ILE A 604 14.20 -9.43 34.19
N LYS A 605 14.66 -8.17 34.30
CA LYS A 605 16.09 -7.85 34.41
C LYS A 605 16.76 -8.50 35.63
N GLN A 606 16.03 -8.68 36.73
CA GLN A 606 16.50 -9.43 37.90
C GLN A 606 16.69 -10.91 37.57
N ILE A 607 15.78 -11.53 36.81
CA ILE A 607 15.87 -12.94 36.40
C ILE A 607 17.02 -13.13 35.40
N THR A 608 17.20 -12.17 34.48
CA THR A 608 18.22 -12.22 33.43
C THR A 608 19.54 -11.55 33.83
N PHE A 609 19.77 -11.36 35.12
CA PHE A 609 20.95 -10.68 35.62
C PHE A 609 22.21 -11.55 35.41
N VAL A 610 23.15 -11.04 34.61
CA VAL A 610 24.47 -11.65 34.43
C VAL A 610 25.53 -10.73 35.06
N PRO A 611 26.33 -11.22 36.02
CA PRO A 611 27.38 -10.40 36.60
C PRO A 611 28.54 -10.17 35.62
N GLU A 612 28.86 -8.90 35.38
CA GLU A 612 30.03 -8.46 34.59
C GLU A 612 31.34 -8.62 35.36
N LEU A 613 32.36 -9.19 34.71
CA LEU A 613 33.69 -9.43 35.28
C LEU A 613 34.35 -8.11 35.69
N GLY A 614 34.82 -8.04 36.92
CA GLY A 614 35.48 -6.87 37.50
C GLY A 614 34.54 -5.80 38.06
N LYS A 615 33.23 -5.94 37.92
CA LYS A 615 32.25 -4.99 38.49
C LYS A 615 32.05 -5.22 39.98
N VAL A 616 31.79 -4.14 40.71
CA VAL A 616 31.54 -4.14 42.15
C VAL A 616 30.03 -4.15 42.41
N TYR A 617 29.58 -5.09 43.24
CA TYR A 617 28.18 -5.26 43.61
C TYR A 617 28.02 -5.11 45.12
N LYS A 618 26.88 -4.53 45.54
CA LYS A 618 26.42 -4.61 46.92
C LYS A 618 25.76 -5.97 47.12
N ALA A 619 26.37 -6.84 47.90
CA ALA A 619 25.90 -8.19 48.13
C ALA A 619 25.40 -8.37 49.56
N LYS A 620 24.29 -9.09 49.72
CA LYS A 620 23.73 -9.43 51.03
C LYS A 620 24.21 -10.82 51.47
N VAL A 621 24.76 -10.95 52.68
CA VAL A 621 25.17 -12.24 53.23
C VAL A 621 23.93 -13.10 53.52
N LYS A 622 23.81 -14.25 52.85
CA LYS A 622 22.69 -15.20 53.01
C LYS A 622 23.00 -16.32 53.97
N SER A 623 24.18 -16.91 53.85
CA SER A 623 24.64 -17.98 54.71
C SER A 623 26.15 -17.95 54.85
N ILE A 624 26.63 -18.44 55.99
CA ILE A 624 28.04 -18.54 56.32
C ILE A 624 28.37 -20.03 56.50
N LYS A 625 29.53 -20.44 56.00
CA LYS A 625 30.09 -21.79 56.11
C LYS A 625 31.57 -21.66 56.45
N ASP A 626 32.19 -22.71 56.98
CA ASP A 626 33.59 -22.68 57.45
C ASP A 626 34.60 -22.22 56.38
N PHE A 627 34.30 -22.41 55.10
CA PHE A 627 35.18 -22.07 53.97
C PHE A 627 34.82 -20.73 53.28
N GLY A 628 33.74 -20.06 53.66
CA GLY A 628 33.31 -18.82 53.01
C GLY A 628 31.88 -18.39 53.32
N ALA A 629 31.50 -17.23 52.81
CA ALA A 629 30.13 -16.71 52.89
C ALA A 629 29.45 -16.78 51.51
N PHE A 630 28.21 -17.26 51.47
CA PHE A 630 27.35 -17.11 50.28
C PHE A 630 26.68 -15.75 50.33
N VAL A 631 26.95 -14.95 49.30
CA VAL A 631 26.44 -13.58 49.21
C VAL A 631 25.59 -13.44 47.95
N GLU A 632 24.42 -12.83 48.11
CA GLU A 632 23.46 -12.58 47.04
C GLU A 632 23.78 -11.21 46.40
N ILE A 633 24.23 -11.21 45.14
CA ILE A 633 24.58 -9.99 44.39
C ILE A 633 23.38 -9.42 43.61
N ALA A 634 22.41 -10.27 43.29
CA ALA A 634 21.11 -9.92 42.73
C ALA A 634 20.11 -11.00 43.18
N LYS A 635 18.81 -10.70 43.17
CA LYS A 635 17.77 -11.60 43.68
C LYS A 635 17.82 -12.98 43.01
N GLY A 636 18.20 -14.02 43.75
CA GLY A 636 18.39 -15.39 43.25
C GLY A 636 19.75 -15.69 42.62
N VAL A 637 20.68 -14.72 42.58
CA VAL A 637 22.05 -14.88 42.08
C VAL A 637 23.03 -14.82 43.25
N GLU A 638 23.48 -15.99 43.67
CA GLU A 638 24.39 -16.18 44.79
C GLU A 638 25.81 -16.54 44.31
N GLY A 639 26.81 -15.93 44.92
CA GLY A 639 28.22 -16.25 44.70
C GLY A 639 28.94 -16.58 45.99
N LEU A 640 30.03 -17.33 45.87
CA LEU A 640 30.87 -17.68 47.02
C LEU A 640 31.92 -16.58 47.23
N LEU A 641 31.88 -15.95 48.39
CA LEU A 641 32.97 -15.14 48.93
C LEU A 641 33.84 -16.05 49.79
N HIS A 642 34.92 -16.56 49.20
CA HIS A 642 35.85 -17.47 49.88
C HIS A 642 36.54 -16.76 51.06
N ILE A 643 36.88 -17.50 52.13
CA ILE A 643 37.49 -16.93 53.34
C ILE A 643 38.77 -16.11 53.05
N SER A 644 39.56 -16.52 52.05
CA SER A 644 40.78 -15.82 51.63
C SER A 644 40.54 -14.50 50.89
N GLU A 645 39.31 -14.25 50.45
CA GLU A 645 38.88 -13.11 49.65
C GLU A 645 38.03 -12.10 50.46
N ILE A 646 37.82 -12.34 51.76
CA ILE A 646 37.09 -11.43 52.65
C ILE A 646 37.95 -10.22 53.05
N GLY A 647 39.23 -10.43 53.36
CA GLY A 647 40.14 -9.39 53.82
C GLY A 647 41.62 -9.78 53.71
N TRP A 648 42.51 -8.85 54.07
CA TRP A 648 43.97 -9.07 54.02
C TRP A 648 44.53 -9.82 55.25
N LYS A 649 43.82 -9.77 56.39
CA LYS A 649 44.19 -10.49 57.61
C LYS A 649 43.76 -11.96 57.52
N ARG A 650 44.48 -12.85 58.21
CA ARG A 650 44.09 -14.26 58.32
C ARG A 650 42.89 -14.36 59.26
N ILE A 651 41.74 -14.70 58.71
CA ILE A 651 40.48 -14.85 59.44
C ILE A 651 40.38 -16.32 59.88
N ASN A 652 40.25 -16.56 61.18
CA ASN A 652 40.07 -17.90 61.74
C ASN A 652 38.58 -18.27 61.87
N ASN A 653 37.71 -17.28 62.13
CA ASN A 653 36.27 -17.45 62.17
C ASN A 653 35.57 -16.35 61.34
N ILE A 654 34.74 -16.75 60.37
CA ILE A 654 34.07 -15.81 59.45
C ILE A 654 32.98 -15.01 60.16
N GLU A 655 32.37 -15.60 61.19
CA GLU A 655 31.30 -14.98 61.97
C GLU A 655 31.77 -13.74 62.76
N GLU A 656 33.09 -13.55 62.92
CA GLU A 656 33.66 -12.34 63.54
C GLU A 656 33.69 -11.14 62.58
N GLU A 657 33.64 -11.38 61.27
CA GLU A 657 33.80 -10.34 60.23
C GLU A 657 32.52 -10.10 59.40
N LEU A 658 31.66 -11.10 59.30
CA LEU A 658 30.42 -11.05 58.52
C LEU A 658 29.27 -11.68 59.31
N HIS A 659 28.14 -11.00 59.37
CA HIS A 659 26.91 -11.53 59.93
C HIS A 659 25.90 -11.82 58.82
N ILE A 660 25.03 -12.80 59.06
CA ILE A 660 23.91 -13.08 58.15
C ILE A 660 23.04 -11.82 58.06
N GLY A 661 22.82 -11.34 56.85
CA GLY A 661 22.07 -10.11 56.57
C GLY A 661 22.92 -8.89 56.24
N ASP A 662 24.23 -8.92 56.48
CA ASP A 662 25.13 -7.79 56.20
C ASP A 662 25.16 -7.45 54.70
N ILE A 663 25.25 -6.16 54.39
CA ILE A 663 25.41 -5.64 53.02
C ILE A 663 26.86 -5.21 52.82
N ILE A 664 27.60 -5.94 51.99
CA ILE A 664 29.02 -5.70 51.73
C ILE A 664 29.28 -5.46 50.24
N ASN A 665 30.30 -4.66 49.93
CA ASN A 665 30.76 -4.49 48.54
C ASN A 665 31.70 -5.64 48.15
N VAL A 666 31.40 -6.31 47.06
CA VAL A 666 32.21 -7.41 46.52
C VAL A 666 32.44 -7.22 45.02
N LYS A 667 33.65 -7.52 44.54
CA LYS A 667 34.00 -7.50 43.12
C LYS A 667 33.82 -8.89 42.52
N PHE A 668 33.17 -8.97 41.37
CA PHE A 668 33.06 -10.23 40.63
C PHE A 668 34.37 -10.56 39.92
N MET A 669 34.94 -11.72 40.22
CA MET A 669 36.24 -12.16 39.72
C MET A 669 36.13 -13.21 38.61
N GLY A 670 34.92 -13.48 38.13
CA GLY A 670 34.63 -14.51 37.13
C GLY A 670 34.04 -15.79 37.72
N ILE A 671 33.96 -16.82 36.90
CA ILE A 671 33.44 -18.14 37.25
C ILE A 671 34.63 -19.10 37.38
N ASP A 672 34.65 -19.91 38.44
CA ASP A 672 35.65 -20.96 38.62
C ASP A 672 35.39 -22.10 37.61
N GLU A 673 36.35 -22.35 36.71
CA GLU A 673 36.25 -23.36 35.64
C GLU A 673 36.01 -24.78 36.16
N LYS A 674 36.45 -25.11 37.39
CA LYS A 674 36.27 -26.45 37.96
C LYS A 674 34.87 -26.68 38.54
N ASN A 675 34.28 -25.65 39.14
CA ASN A 675 33.06 -25.79 39.94
C ASN A 675 31.85 -25.05 39.35
N LYS A 676 32.04 -24.29 38.26
CA LYS A 676 31.05 -23.40 37.64
C LYS A 676 30.40 -22.41 38.64
N LYS A 677 31.06 -22.13 39.77
CA LYS A 677 30.57 -21.22 40.82
C LYS A 677 31.16 -19.83 40.64
N MET A 678 30.36 -18.81 40.95
CA MET A 678 30.78 -17.40 40.92
C MET A 678 31.79 -17.10 42.02
N LYS A 679 32.94 -16.53 41.64
CA LYS A 679 33.99 -16.11 42.57
C LYS A 679 33.87 -14.61 42.85
N LEU A 680 33.69 -14.28 44.14
CA LEU A 680 33.55 -12.90 44.60
C LEU A 680 34.71 -12.53 45.53
N SER A 681 35.16 -11.26 45.50
CA SER A 681 36.22 -10.77 46.38
C SER A 681 35.91 -9.40 46.99
N ARG A 682 35.99 -9.31 48.31
CA ARG A 682 35.96 -8.06 49.08
C ARG A 682 37.38 -7.50 49.27
N LYS A 683 38.36 -8.40 49.38
CA LYS A 683 39.79 -8.08 49.58
C LYS A 683 40.36 -7.14 48.53
N VAL A 684 40.01 -7.33 47.26
CA VAL A 684 40.49 -6.47 46.15
C VAL A 684 40.01 -5.01 46.28
N LEU A 685 38.95 -4.77 47.06
CA LEU A 685 38.40 -3.44 47.31
C LEU A 685 38.97 -2.78 48.58
N LEU A 686 39.67 -3.54 49.42
CA LEU A 686 40.25 -3.05 50.65
C LEU A 686 41.71 -2.60 50.40
N PRO A 687 42.14 -1.46 50.97
CA PRO A 687 43.51 -0.98 50.82
C PRO A 687 44.50 -2.04 51.31
N ARG A 688 45.52 -2.32 50.49
CA ARG A 688 46.54 -3.32 50.80
C ARG A 688 47.34 -2.82 52.02
N PRO A 689 47.34 -3.55 53.15
CA PRO A 689 48.16 -3.18 54.30
C PRO A 689 49.63 -3.19 53.88
N LYS A 690 50.35 -2.12 54.25
CA LYS A 690 51.78 -1.97 53.96
C LYS A 690 52.61 -2.99 54.73
#